data_AF-A0A9D1FST8-F1
#
_entry.id   AF-A0A9D1FST8-F1
#
_cell.length_a   1.000
_cell.length_b   1.000
_cell.length_c   1.000
_cell.angle_alpha   90.00
_cell.angle_beta   90.00
_cell.angle_gamma   90.00
#
_symmetry.space_group_name_H-M   'P 1'
#
loop_
_entity.id
_entity.type
_entity.pdbx_description
1 polymer ?
#
loop_
_entity_poly.entity_id
_entity_poly.type
_entity_poly.pdbx_seq_one_letter_code
_entity_poly.pdbx_strand_id
1 'polypeptide(L)'
;MKRQWNKAAAALLAAVMLVFSCPIPALAQEETVHIRTVQDLQAFAKSCTLDSWSRGKTAVLEADLDLTGVSFSGIPTFGGMFDGSGHTISGLSLTGDGGTQGLFRSVQKGAVVQDLRVEGTVSPTGTRDIVGGVAGRNQGTLLRCSFSGTVRGGTDAGGVAGKNEAGGELTGCTFAGSLSGELHAGGVVGQNLGSAVECVNLGSVNTTQLEEEATAQTVLEENSVTDAAADLSGWTDVGGVAGYSAGILQNCRNEGSVGYPHIGYNVGGVAGRQSGLLDGCTNSGSVQGRKDVGGIVGQLEPEVTLLYSQTFLQKLGDELSTLQTKTDALLNDAGNVSHDLSARLSALSDQTDSARRAADALSGAAADWADEGTGQLNDLSARVSRALNLLDPALADADDQLRTLSQAAGKLSDAMDEAERLGRLTGKSLESARTALRDLETALEKTRAALKDVQTAAQELRASLGTLSEMKKSAEKLLTACETLNTTVTGGLQTSAAALRKALDEAQVAVNGTDDLAAALGSAADDLARALSGLANSSESLHSAAQELTSGPSLHIPALNGNVTQKADDLNEALSSLTQAANDLNTAASGSSDSLLGDLRDINQQMGVIASLIQDEGSRQANAQDHYEDVSDRETLRSQSAGRVSACRNTGAVEGDLNTAGIAGSMAVDLEFDPEDDLTQEGDRSVSFLIQTMAAVFDCVNEGSVTVKKDCAGGIVGLMDLGMADSCQSYGDVKSTGGSYAGGIAGDAAGAIRSCWSRCTVTGKHSVGGITGRGAVLTDCRSAAQAHGDAKTGSVAGELMEDGTASGCLYAEGLTAAIDGVSYAGQAEPIAFSDLCALPDAPENFSNLTLTFTDGESVVATLTVPYGGALDSLPEIPAREGCSASWPALDYSCITASRTIEAVYTPYRSALSDGSEPAQILAEGRFGTAAKLSAVSEESTWQDTAGASHTGTVWTVTVTDPELGVSSRTLHYRLPEDGSRWQLWVRGADGWQKQDFTIDGSYLLFTADGEETTFCVLPGTFPVLPVVIAAGAALVVLAAGILLLRRRRRRAAH
;
A
#
# COMPACT_ATOMS: atom_id res chain seq x y z
N MET A 1 7.27 42.89 17.13
CA MET A 1 6.24 42.66 16.07
C MET A 1 5.52 41.32 16.20
N LYS A 2 6.17 40.18 16.52
CA LYS A 2 5.50 38.87 16.72
C LYS A 2 4.39 38.84 17.81
N ARG A 3 4.47 39.71 18.83
CA ARG A 3 3.48 39.76 19.93
C ARG A 3 2.20 40.56 19.61
N GLN A 4 2.19 41.34 18.53
CA GLN A 4 0.99 42.06 18.05
C GLN A 4 0.19 41.21 17.04
N TRP A 5 0.86 40.34 16.28
CA TRP A 5 0.22 39.39 15.36
C TRP A 5 -0.62 38.33 16.09
N ASN A 6 -0.13 37.79 17.21
CA ASN A 6 -0.92 36.81 17.98
C ASN A 6 -2.17 37.41 18.65
N LYS A 7 -2.17 38.73 18.91
CA LYS A 7 -3.36 39.43 19.43
C LYS A 7 -4.35 39.77 18.33
N ALA A 8 -3.86 40.05 17.11
CA ALA A 8 -4.70 40.26 15.94
C ALA A 8 -5.35 38.94 15.50
N ALA A 9 -4.62 37.82 15.49
CA ALA A 9 -5.14 36.49 15.18
C ALA A 9 -6.19 36.01 16.21
N ALA A 10 -5.95 36.22 17.51
CA ALA A 10 -6.92 35.89 18.54
C ALA A 10 -8.17 36.79 18.52
N ALA A 11 -8.02 38.07 18.15
CA ALA A 11 -9.15 38.98 17.98
C ALA A 11 -9.96 38.67 16.71
N LEU A 12 -9.32 38.19 15.64
CA LEU A 12 -9.99 37.71 14.43
C LEU A 12 -10.76 36.41 14.70
N LEU A 13 -10.18 35.48 15.47
CA LEU A 13 -10.85 34.23 15.88
C LEU A 13 -12.05 34.51 16.79
N ALA A 14 -11.94 35.48 17.71
CA ALA A 14 -13.05 35.91 18.56
C ALA A 14 -14.13 36.67 17.79
N ALA A 15 -13.76 37.44 16.74
CA ALA A 15 -14.71 38.12 15.87
C ALA A 15 -15.45 37.14 14.95
N VAL A 16 -14.79 36.10 14.45
CA VAL A 16 -15.43 35.02 13.67
C VAL A 16 -16.39 34.21 14.56
N MET A 17 -16.02 33.93 15.82
CA MET A 17 -16.91 33.27 16.78
C MET A 17 -18.14 34.12 17.17
N LEU A 18 -18.03 35.46 17.16
CA LEU A 18 -19.15 36.37 17.50
C LEU A 18 -20.10 36.62 16.32
N VAL A 19 -19.65 36.47 15.08
CA VAL A 19 -20.50 36.61 13.88
C VAL A 19 -21.44 35.39 13.68
N PHE A 20 -21.15 34.25 14.31
CA PHE A 20 -22.07 33.10 14.40
C PHE A 20 -23.13 33.21 15.53
N SER A 21 -23.20 34.36 16.23
CA SER A 21 -24.17 34.55 17.33
C SER A 21 -25.01 35.83 17.16
N CYS A 22 -25.96 35.84 16.21
CA CYS A 22 -27.11 36.74 16.23
C CYS A 22 -28.31 36.14 15.44
N PRO A 23 -29.57 36.31 15.89
CA PRO A 23 -30.69 35.48 15.47
C PRO A 23 -31.38 35.91 14.16
N ILE A 24 -31.90 34.88 13.48
CA ILE A 24 -32.75 34.74 12.29
C ILE A 24 -33.80 35.85 12.03
N PRO A 25 -34.08 36.21 10.74
CA PRO A 25 -35.42 36.55 10.30
C PRO A 25 -36.17 35.34 9.69
N ALA A 26 -37.10 34.80 10.49
CA ALA A 26 -38.37 34.12 10.14
C ALA A 26 -38.41 32.87 9.21
N LEU A 27 -38.42 31.71 9.88
CA LEU A 27 -39.25 30.50 9.70
C LEU A 27 -39.28 29.78 8.33
N ALA A 28 -38.35 28.82 8.17
CA ALA A 28 -38.79 27.43 8.14
C ALA A 28 -38.46 26.85 9.53
N GLN A 29 -39.44 26.22 10.19
CA GLN A 29 -39.22 25.62 11.51
C GLN A 29 -38.32 24.39 11.29
N GLU A 30 -37.03 24.48 11.63
CA GLU A 30 -36.13 23.32 11.62
C GLU A 30 -36.71 22.26 12.57
N GLU A 31 -37.20 21.17 12.00
CA GLU A 31 -37.82 20.10 12.75
C GLU A 31 -36.72 19.20 13.32
N THR A 32 -36.52 19.26 14.64
CA THR A 32 -35.52 18.45 15.35
C THR A 32 -36.09 17.09 15.74
N VAL A 33 -35.39 16.02 15.40
CA VAL A 33 -35.71 14.63 15.76
C VAL A 33 -34.73 14.17 16.83
N HIS A 34 -35.22 13.85 18.02
CA HIS A 34 -34.39 13.40 19.13
C HIS A 34 -34.38 11.87 19.20
N ILE A 35 -33.19 11.26 19.16
CA ILE A 35 -32.99 9.82 19.21
C ILE A 35 -32.39 9.46 20.57
N ARG A 36 -33.17 8.80 21.43
CA ARG A 36 -32.77 8.42 22.80
C ARG A 36 -32.64 6.91 22.99
N THR A 37 -33.31 6.14 22.13
CA THR A 37 -33.41 4.69 22.23
C THR A 37 -33.22 4.03 20.87
N VAL A 38 -32.94 2.72 20.87
CA VAL A 38 -32.85 1.92 19.65
C VAL A 38 -34.16 1.93 18.86
N GLN A 39 -35.30 1.97 19.55
CA GLN A 39 -36.61 2.08 18.92
C GLN A 39 -36.79 3.41 18.18
N ASP A 40 -36.28 4.51 18.74
CA ASP A 40 -36.28 5.82 18.07
C ASP A 40 -35.44 5.78 16.80
N LEU A 41 -34.25 5.15 16.85
CA LEU A 41 -33.38 4.98 15.68
C LEU A 41 -34.05 4.13 14.59
N GLN A 42 -34.74 3.05 14.95
CA GLN A 42 -35.50 2.24 14.01
C GLN A 42 -36.68 3.01 13.39
N ALA A 43 -37.38 3.85 14.17
CA ALA A 43 -38.46 4.70 13.66
C ALA A 43 -37.93 5.79 12.72
N PHE A 44 -36.79 6.38 13.07
CA PHE A 44 -36.05 7.33 12.23
C PHE A 44 -35.64 6.68 10.90
N ALA A 45 -35.00 5.51 10.93
CA ALA A 45 -34.59 4.78 9.74
C ALA A 45 -35.77 4.44 8.81
N LYS A 46 -36.93 4.05 9.37
CA LYS A 46 -38.16 3.82 8.59
C LYS A 46 -38.68 5.08 7.91
N SER A 47 -38.56 6.23 8.57
CA SER A 47 -39.01 7.52 8.01
C SER A 47 -38.09 8.01 6.89
N CYS A 48 -36.80 7.70 6.98
CA CYS A 48 -35.77 7.93 5.97
C CYS A 48 -35.86 6.97 4.74
N THR A 49 -37.00 6.31 4.53
CA THR A 49 -37.27 5.57 3.27
C THR A 49 -37.70 6.48 2.13
N LEU A 50 -38.26 7.66 2.45
CA LEU A 50 -38.56 8.73 1.50
C LEU A 50 -37.40 9.72 1.47
N ASP A 51 -36.80 9.92 0.29
CA ASP A 51 -35.61 10.76 0.06
C ASP A 51 -35.77 12.21 0.54
N SER A 52 -36.98 12.75 0.45
CA SER A 52 -37.31 14.13 0.83
C SER A 52 -37.63 14.30 2.32
N TRP A 53 -37.90 13.22 3.06
CA TRP A 53 -38.42 13.33 4.42
C TRP A 53 -37.43 13.98 5.39
N SER A 54 -36.15 13.60 5.30
CA SER A 54 -35.08 14.09 6.18
C SER A 54 -34.52 15.46 5.77
N ARG A 55 -34.89 15.99 4.61
CA ARG A 55 -34.40 17.30 4.14
C ARG A 55 -34.86 18.42 5.07
N GLY A 56 -33.92 19.27 5.49
CA GLY A 56 -34.18 20.37 6.43
C GLY A 56 -34.50 19.95 7.86
N LYS A 57 -34.26 18.68 8.22
CA LYS A 57 -34.39 18.17 9.61
C LYS A 57 -33.02 18.00 10.25
N THR A 58 -33.00 18.13 11.58
CA THR A 58 -31.82 17.85 12.40
C THR A 58 -32.12 16.67 13.32
N ALA A 59 -31.45 15.55 13.12
CA ALA A 59 -31.52 14.39 14.01
C ALA A 59 -30.38 14.48 15.03
N VAL A 60 -30.68 14.39 16.32
CA VAL A 60 -29.69 14.47 17.41
C VAL A 60 -29.71 13.20 18.24
N LEU A 61 -28.55 12.59 18.39
CA LEU A 61 -28.33 11.45 19.28
C LEU A 61 -28.09 11.95 20.70
N GLU A 62 -28.90 11.50 21.67
CA GLU A 62 -28.80 11.96 23.08
C GLU A 62 -28.25 10.88 24.04
N ALA A 63 -27.99 9.68 23.54
CA ALA A 63 -27.44 8.57 24.30
C ALA A 63 -26.71 7.57 23.38
N ASP A 64 -25.78 6.81 23.95
CA ASP A 64 -25.19 5.66 23.26
C ASP A 64 -26.26 4.58 23.02
N LEU A 65 -26.21 3.93 21.85
CA LEU A 65 -27.18 2.92 21.43
C LEU A 65 -26.49 1.60 21.13
N ASP A 66 -27.06 0.49 21.60
CA ASP A 66 -26.57 -0.87 21.34
C ASP A 66 -27.57 -1.65 20.47
N LEU A 67 -27.13 -2.02 19.26
CA LEU A 67 -27.89 -2.79 18.28
C LEU A 67 -27.70 -4.30 18.39
N THR A 68 -26.96 -4.79 19.40
CA THR A 68 -26.70 -6.23 19.57
C THR A 68 -28.01 -7.02 19.67
N GLY A 69 -28.18 -8.01 18.79
CA GLY A 69 -29.38 -8.84 18.73
C GLY A 69 -30.62 -8.15 18.16
N VAL A 70 -30.49 -6.93 17.62
CA VAL A 70 -31.57 -6.16 17.00
C VAL A 70 -31.48 -6.28 15.48
N SER A 71 -32.59 -6.61 14.82
CA SER A 71 -32.66 -6.56 13.35
C SER A 71 -32.71 -5.12 12.86
N PHE A 72 -31.65 -4.68 12.18
CA PHE A 72 -31.48 -3.33 11.66
C PHE A 72 -30.82 -3.38 10.29
N SER A 73 -31.39 -2.70 9.29
CA SER A 73 -30.97 -2.77 7.88
C SER A 73 -30.32 -1.49 7.35
N GLY A 74 -29.85 -0.61 8.26
CA GLY A 74 -29.35 0.71 7.92
C GLY A 74 -30.44 1.75 7.66
N ILE A 75 -30.03 3.02 7.58
CA ILE A 75 -30.83 4.18 7.21
C ILE A 75 -30.77 4.31 5.68
N PRO A 76 -31.88 4.12 4.95
CA PRO A 76 -31.84 3.98 3.49
C PRO A 76 -31.32 5.21 2.75
N THR A 77 -31.75 6.41 3.15
CA THR A 77 -31.26 7.66 2.56
C THR A 77 -31.41 8.82 3.54
N PHE A 78 -30.44 9.72 3.59
CA PHE A 78 -30.44 10.84 4.52
C PHE A 78 -30.06 12.17 3.86
N GLY A 79 -30.93 13.18 4.01
CA GLY A 79 -30.82 14.50 3.38
C GLY A 79 -30.77 15.68 4.35
N GLY A 80 -30.60 15.44 5.66
CA GLY A 80 -30.64 16.46 6.71
C GLY A 80 -29.29 16.62 7.44
N MET A 81 -29.35 17.08 8.70
CA MET A 81 -28.21 17.12 9.62
C MET A 81 -28.34 16.02 10.68
N PHE A 82 -27.38 15.12 10.79
CA PHE A 82 -27.32 14.10 11.84
C PHE A 82 -26.17 14.44 12.78
N ASP A 83 -26.52 14.84 14.00
CA ASP A 83 -25.57 15.16 15.06
C ASP A 83 -25.46 13.97 16.01
N GLY A 84 -24.34 13.27 15.94
CA GLY A 84 -24.02 12.18 16.86
C GLY A 84 -23.65 12.66 18.26
N SER A 85 -23.32 13.94 18.44
CA SER A 85 -22.97 14.57 19.71
C SER A 85 -21.89 13.82 20.51
N GLY A 86 -21.02 13.09 19.82
CA GLY A 86 -19.96 12.26 20.40
C GLY A 86 -20.43 10.92 20.96
N HIS A 87 -21.68 10.51 20.73
CA HIS A 87 -22.22 9.23 21.15
C HIS A 87 -21.84 8.07 20.21
N THR A 88 -21.96 6.86 20.73
CA THR A 88 -21.65 5.62 20.01
C THR A 88 -22.91 4.82 19.65
N ILE A 89 -22.97 4.33 18.42
CA ILE A 89 -23.90 3.27 18.00
C ILE A 89 -23.09 1.98 17.87
N SER A 90 -23.23 1.06 18.84
CA SER A 90 -22.52 -0.21 18.90
C SER A 90 -23.37 -1.39 18.45
N GLY A 91 -22.74 -2.54 18.23
CA GLY A 91 -23.43 -3.80 17.91
C GLY A 91 -24.08 -3.81 16.51
N LEU A 92 -23.65 -2.93 15.60
CA LEU A 92 -24.15 -2.90 14.23
C LEU A 92 -23.78 -4.21 13.53
N SER A 93 -24.75 -4.87 12.89
CA SER A 93 -24.52 -6.11 12.13
C SER A 93 -25.26 -6.07 10.81
N LEU A 94 -24.53 -5.73 9.73
CA LEU A 94 -25.03 -5.67 8.36
C LEU A 94 -24.42 -6.82 7.54
N THR A 95 -25.03 -8.00 7.63
CA THR A 95 -24.58 -9.24 6.96
C THR A 95 -25.57 -9.79 5.94
N GLY A 96 -26.74 -9.16 5.81
CA GLY A 96 -27.73 -9.52 4.81
C GLY A 96 -27.28 -9.16 3.39
N ASP A 97 -27.91 -9.78 2.41
CA ASP A 97 -27.67 -9.54 0.98
C ASP A 97 -27.96 -8.07 0.61
N GLY A 98 -27.10 -7.48 -0.22
CA GLY A 98 -27.30 -6.15 -0.80
C GLY A 98 -26.02 -5.49 -1.33
N GLY A 99 -26.13 -4.85 -2.49
CA GLY A 99 -25.01 -4.18 -3.18
C GLY A 99 -24.58 -2.83 -2.60
N THR A 100 -25.32 -2.22 -1.67
CA THR A 100 -24.85 -1.01 -0.96
C THR A 100 -25.22 -1.06 0.51
N GLN A 101 -24.22 -0.98 1.39
CA GLN A 101 -24.39 -1.14 2.83
C GLN A 101 -23.60 -0.12 3.65
N GLY A 102 -24.19 0.23 4.79
CA GLY A 102 -23.60 1.05 5.86
C GLY A 102 -24.67 1.50 6.84
N LEU A 103 -24.29 2.11 7.96
CA LEU A 103 -25.26 2.71 8.89
C LEU A 103 -26.21 3.63 8.14
N PHE A 104 -25.67 4.47 7.25
CA PHE A 104 -26.39 5.16 6.19
C PHE A 104 -26.09 4.47 4.86
N ARG A 105 -27.11 3.99 4.15
CA ARG A 105 -26.88 3.47 2.80
C ARG A 105 -26.48 4.59 1.84
N SER A 106 -27.10 5.76 1.96
CA SER A 106 -26.76 6.95 1.18
C SER A 106 -26.93 8.24 1.97
N VAL A 107 -25.89 9.07 1.96
CA VAL A 107 -25.92 10.46 2.43
C VAL A 107 -26.04 11.37 1.20
N GLN A 108 -27.12 12.17 1.13
CA GLN A 108 -27.45 13.00 -0.03
C GLN A 108 -26.59 14.27 -0.09
N LYS A 109 -26.56 14.91 -1.26
CA LYS A 109 -25.94 16.23 -1.46
C LYS A 109 -26.47 17.27 -0.46
N GLY A 110 -25.53 17.93 0.22
CA GLY A 110 -25.82 18.95 1.25
C GLY A 110 -26.26 18.41 2.61
N ALA A 111 -26.38 17.09 2.77
CA ALA A 111 -26.58 16.47 4.08
C ALA A 111 -25.28 16.44 4.89
N VAL A 112 -25.39 16.49 6.22
CA VAL A 112 -24.24 16.46 7.12
C VAL A 112 -24.45 15.37 8.17
N VAL A 113 -23.46 14.50 8.36
CA VAL A 113 -23.39 13.57 9.49
C VAL A 113 -22.13 13.92 10.27
N GLN A 114 -22.28 14.24 11.55
CA GLN A 114 -21.15 14.71 12.36
C GLN A 114 -21.05 14.04 13.73
N ASP A 115 -19.84 13.98 14.27
CA ASP A 115 -19.53 13.60 15.65
C ASP A 115 -20.14 12.26 16.08
N LEU A 116 -20.10 11.27 15.18
CA LEU A 116 -20.72 9.96 15.38
C LEU A 116 -19.67 8.85 15.43
N ARG A 117 -19.76 7.98 16.44
CA ARG A 117 -19.00 6.72 16.49
C ARG A 117 -19.89 5.53 16.18
N VAL A 118 -19.42 4.63 15.33
CA VAL A 118 -20.14 3.42 14.94
C VAL A 118 -19.25 2.21 15.18
N GLU A 119 -19.76 1.19 15.84
CA GLU A 119 -19.03 -0.05 16.11
C GLU A 119 -19.82 -1.27 15.64
N GLY A 120 -19.18 -2.16 14.86
CA GLY A 120 -19.83 -3.41 14.45
C GLY A 120 -19.20 -4.12 13.25
N THR A 121 -20.00 -4.95 12.60
CA THR A 121 -19.62 -5.76 11.44
C THR A 121 -20.48 -5.40 10.23
N VAL A 122 -19.83 -5.01 9.13
CA VAL A 122 -20.47 -4.76 7.83
C VAL A 122 -19.85 -5.72 6.83
N SER A 123 -20.49 -6.87 6.63
CA SER A 123 -20.00 -7.96 5.78
C SER A 123 -21.19 -8.59 5.04
N PRO A 124 -21.81 -7.86 4.09
CA PRO A 124 -22.93 -8.38 3.31
C PRO A 124 -22.55 -9.66 2.54
N THR A 125 -23.55 -10.49 2.28
CA THR A 125 -23.47 -11.56 1.27
C THR A 125 -23.95 -11.02 -0.10
N GLY A 126 -23.82 -11.80 -1.18
CA GLY A 126 -24.24 -11.35 -2.52
C GLY A 126 -23.19 -10.50 -3.26
N THR A 127 -23.60 -9.43 -3.95
CA THR A 127 -22.74 -8.63 -4.86
C THR A 127 -21.70 -7.76 -4.12
N ARG A 128 -22.05 -7.25 -2.93
CA ARG A 128 -21.16 -6.48 -2.03
C ARG A 128 -20.50 -5.26 -2.69
N ASP A 129 -21.19 -4.62 -3.64
CA ASP A 129 -20.57 -3.60 -4.51
C ASP A 129 -20.01 -2.40 -3.74
N ILE A 130 -20.78 -1.80 -2.83
CA ILE A 130 -20.39 -0.56 -2.14
C ILE A 130 -20.63 -0.68 -0.65
N VAL A 131 -19.57 -0.84 0.12
CA VAL A 131 -19.66 -1.15 1.55
C VAL A 131 -18.87 -0.13 2.36
N GLY A 132 -19.54 0.52 3.30
CA GLY A 132 -18.88 1.35 4.30
C GLY A 132 -19.49 1.24 5.69
N GLY A 133 -18.67 1.43 6.72
CA GLY A 133 -19.11 1.32 8.11
C GLY A 133 -20.15 2.38 8.51
N VAL A 134 -19.89 3.64 8.14
CA VAL A 134 -20.80 4.76 8.39
C VAL A 134 -21.71 5.00 7.19
N ALA A 135 -21.15 5.08 5.99
CA ALA A 135 -21.90 5.35 4.76
C ALA A 135 -21.58 4.34 3.65
N GLY A 136 -22.58 3.82 2.96
CA GLY A 136 -22.36 3.13 1.69
C GLY A 136 -21.89 4.14 0.64
N ARG A 137 -22.78 5.06 0.25
CA ARG A 137 -22.46 6.20 -0.63
C ARG A 137 -22.55 7.54 0.11
N ASN A 138 -21.56 8.40 -0.10
CA ASN A 138 -21.55 9.77 0.40
C ASN A 138 -21.55 10.80 -0.75
N GLN A 139 -22.57 11.66 -0.78
CA GLN A 139 -22.65 12.87 -1.61
C GLN A 139 -22.70 14.15 -0.76
N GLY A 140 -22.76 14.01 0.57
CA GLY A 140 -22.78 15.11 1.54
C GLY A 140 -21.48 15.17 2.33
N THR A 141 -21.56 15.59 3.59
CA THR A 141 -20.39 15.76 4.47
C THR A 141 -20.42 14.76 5.62
N LEU A 142 -19.37 13.95 5.76
CA LEU A 142 -19.08 13.18 6.97
C LEU A 142 -17.98 13.91 7.76
N LEU A 143 -18.31 14.37 8.96
CA LEU A 143 -17.44 15.23 9.76
C LEU A 143 -17.14 14.61 11.14
N ARG A 144 -15.87 14.30 11.41
CA ARG A 144 -15.43 13.69 12.69
C ARG A 144 -16.19 12.40 13.03
N CYS A 145 -16.48 11.60 12.01
CA CYS A 145 -17.14 10.31 12.16
C CYS A 145 -16.10 9.20 12.26
N SER A 146 -16.34 8.20 13.10
CA SER A 146 -15.45 7.04 13.22
C SER A 146 -16.17 5.72 13.12
N PHE A 147 -15.57 4.76 12.43
CA PHE A 147 -16.03 3.36 12.44
C PHE A 147 -14.99 2.45 13.08
N SER A 148 -15.43 1.52 13.93
CA SER A 148 -14.60 0.45 14.45
C SER A 148 -15.23 -0.93 14.29
N GLY A 149 -14.44 -1.90 13.82
CA GLY A 149 -14.87 -3.29 13.65
C GLY A 149 -14.48 -3.86 12.29
N THR A 150 -15.30 -4.76 11.74
CA THR A 150 -14.94 -5.51 10.52
C THR A 150 -15.77 -5.05 9.33
N VAL A 151 -15.08 -4.73 8.23
CA VAL A 151 -15.70 -4.39 6.94
C VAL A 151 -15.25 -5.38 5.88
N ARG A 152 -16.19 -5.95 5.14
CA ARG A 152 -15.92 -6.80 3.97
C ARG A 152 -16.75 -6.35 2.77
N GLY A 153 -16.10 -5.92 1.70
CA GLY A 153 -16.74 -5.48 0.46
C GLY A 153 -16.13 -6.16 -0.78
N GLY A 154 -16.81 -6.05 -1.92
CA GLY A 154 -16.32 -6.52 -3.23
C GLY A 154 -15.64 -5.39 -3.99
N THR A 155 -16.43 -4.50 -4.59
CA THR A 155 -15.94 -3.41 -5.46
C THR A 155 -15.37 -2.23 -4.67
N ASP A 156 -16.19 -1.48 -3.94
CA ASP A 156 -15.82 -0.28 -3.18
C ASP A 156 -15.96 -0.56 -1.68
N ALA A 157 -14.85 -0.90 -1.01
CA ALA A 157 -14.82 -1.23 0.40
C ALA A 157 -14.08 -0.15 1.19
N GLY A 158 -14.81 0.59 2.03
CA GLY A 158 -14.25 1.63 2.90
C GLY A 158 -14.57 1.44 4.37
N GLY A 159 -13.63 1.69 5.27
CA GLY A 159 -13.93 1.57 6.71
C GLY A 159 -15.01 2.54 7.18
N VAL A 160 -15.01 3.76 6.65
CA VAL A 160 -16.01 4.80 6.95
C VAL A 160 -17.04 4.92 5.82
N ALA A 161 -16.59 5.10 4.58
CA ALA A 161 -17.46 5.26 3.42
C ALA A 161 -17.09 4.31 2.28
N GLY A 162 -18.03 3.55 1.71
CA GLY A 162 -17.72 2.72 0.55
C GLY A 162 -17.28 3.57 -0.65
N LYS A 163 -18.13 4.52 -1.04
CA LYS A 163 -17.86 5.47 -2.13
C LYS A 163 -18.15 6.91 -1.70
N ASN A 164 -17.18 7.79 -1.91
CA ASN A 164 -17.33 9.24 -1.82
C ASN A 164 -17.48 9.81 -3.23
N GLU A 165 -18.68 10.27 -3.57
CA GLU A 165 -19.03 10.79 -4.90
C GLU A 165 -18.47 12.20 -5.11
N ALA A 166 -18.53 12.69 -6.35
CA ALA A 166 -18.16 14.07 -6.66
C ALA A 166 -18.98 15.07 -5.82
N GLY A 167 -18.28 15.96 -5.12
CA GLY A 167 -18.87 16.91 -4.16
C GLY A 167 -19.16 16.35 -2.76
N GLY A 168 -18.89 15.07 -2.51
CA GLY A 168 -18.89 14.49 -1.17
C GLY A 168 -17.60 14.82 -0.39
N GLU A 169 -17.72 14.99 0.92
CA GLU A 169 -16.63 15.39 1.80
C GLU A 169 -16.50 14.43 2.99
N LEU A 170 -15.27 14.00 3.26
CA LEU A 170 -14.88 13.31 4.49
C LEU A 170 -13.87 14.20 5.20
N THR A 171 -14.13 14.59 6.44
CA THR A 171 -13.23 15.48 7.19
C THR A 171 -13.03 14.97 8.61
N GLY A 172 -11.77 14.70 8.98
CA GLY A 172 -11.42 14.21 10.31
C GLY A 172 -12.02 12.84 10.63
N CYS A 173 -12.30 12.03 9.60
CA CYS A 173 -12.90 10.71 9.79
C CYS A 173 -11.84 9.66 10.16
N THR A 174 -12.23 8.64 10.93
CA THR A 174 -11.29 7.62 11.41
C THR A 174 -11.82 6.21 11.24
N PHE A 175 -10.98 5.29 10.76
CA PHE A 175 -11.24 3.86 10.79
C PHE A 175 -10.28 3.14 11.73
N ALA A 176 -10.82 2.21 12.53
CA ALA A 176 -10.05 1.35 13.41
C ALA A 176 -10.63 -0.07 13.42
N GLY A 177 -10.00 -1.03 12.75
CA GLY A 177 -10.55 -2.37 12.64
C GLY A 177 -9.85 -3.21 11.59
N SER A 178 -10.58 -4.16 11.00
CA SER A 178 -10.10 -4.95 9.87
C SER A 178 -10.98 -4.73 8.64
N LEU A 179 -10.35 -4.41 7.51
CA LEU A 179 -11.02 -4.24 6.23
C LEU A 179 -10.51 -5.27 5.23
N SER A 180 -11.43 -5.94 4.55
CA SER A 180 -11.15 -6.80 3.41
C SER A 180 -11.95 -6.37 2.19
N GLY A 181 -11.27 -6.10 1.08
CA GLY A 181 -11.87 -5.71 -0.20
C GLY A 181 -11.12 -6.29 -1.40
N GLU A 182 -11.80 -6.40 -2.53
CA GLU A 182 -11.25 -7.01 -3.76
C GLU A 182 -10.73 -5.92 -4.73
N LEU A 183 -11.57 -4.95 -5.12
CA LEU A 183 -11.20 -4.00 -6.19
C LEU A 183 -10.67 -2.64 -5.72
N HIS A 184 -11.40 -1.94 -4.84
CA HIS A 184 -11.01 -0.64 -4.26
C HIS A 184 -11.15 -0.73 -2.74
N ALA A 185 -10.09 -1.18 -2.09
CA ALA A 185 -10.06 -1.39 -0.65
C ALA A 185 -9.34 -0.22 0.03
N GLY A 186 -10.07 0.62 0.77
CA GLY A 186 -9.50 1.76 1.47
C GLY A 186 -9.84 1.75 2.96
N GLY A 187 -8.87 1.95 3.84
CA GLY A 187 -9.16 1.98 5.28
C GLY A 187 -10.20 3.03 5.66
N VAL A 188 -10.27 4.19 5.00
CA VAL A 188 -11.31 5.20 5.26
C VAL A 188 -12.40 5.17 4.18
N VAL A 189 -12.00 5.22 2.91
CA VAL A 189 -12.92 5.27 1.77
C VAL A 189 -12.52 4.28 0.69
N GLY A 190 -13.44 3.48 0.14
CA GLY A 190 -13.10 2.59 -0.98
C GLY A 190 -12.71 3.38 -2.23
N GLN A 191 -13.68 4.11 -2.78
CA GLN A 191 -13.50 4.99 -3.95
C GLN A 191 -13.75 6.47 -3.59
N ASN A 192 -12.77 7.34 -3.86
CA ASN A 192 -12.85 8.78 -3.62
C ASN A 192 -12.88 9.60 -4.92
N LEU A 193 -14.03 10.22 -5.21
CA LEU A 193 -14.23 11.19 -6.30
C LEU A 193 -14.46 12.62 -5.77
N GLY A 194 -14.65 12.77 -4.46
CA GLY A 194 -14.82 14.04 -3.76
C GLY A 194 -13.55 14.45 -3.01
N SER A 195 -13.69 14.87 -1.75
CA SER A 195 -12.56 15.18 -0.87
C SER A 195 -12.51 14.29 0.37
N ALA A 196 -11.30 13.87 0.74
CA ALA A 196 -11.00 13.32 2.06
C ALA A 196 -9.83 14.10 2.67
N VAL A 197 -10.09 14.74 3.81
CA VAL A 197 -9.19 15.69 4.45
C VAL A 197 -9.00 15.32 5.91
N GLU A 198 -7.75 15.26 6.38
CA GLU A 198 -7.40 14.93 7.77
C GLU A 198 -7.96 13.58 8.23
N CYS A 199 -8.17 12.66 7.30
CA CYS A 199 -8.69 11.32 7.59
C CYS A 199 -7.57 10.40 8.09
N VAL A 200 -7.91 9.50 9.01
CA VAL A 200 -6.94 8.62 9.68
C VAL A 200 -7.37 7.17 9.57
N ASN A 201 -6.46 6.32 9.10
CA ASN A 201 -6.58 4.88 9.22
C ASN A 201 -5.66 4.32 10.32
N LEU A 202 -6.26 3.62 11.28
CA LEU A 202 -5.58 2.86 12.33
C LEU A 202 -5.77 1.35 12.16
N GLY A 203 -6.65 0.93 11.25
CA GLY A 203 -7.03 -0.47 11.01
C GLY A 203 -6.18 -1.16 9.96
N SER A 204 -6.22 -2.49 9.96
CA SER A 204 -5.55 -3.30 8.94
C SER A 204 -6.41 -3.39 7.68
N VAL A 205 -5.79 -3.24 6.51
CA VAL A 205 -6.44 -3.32 5.21
C VAL A 205 -5.81 -4.47 4.43
N ASN A 206 -6.58 -5.51 4.11
CA ASN A 206 -6.13 -6.64 3.30
C ASN A 206 -4.82 -7.31 3.83
N THR A 207 -4.74 -7.59 5.14
CA THR A 207 -3.54 -8.17 5.78
C THR A 207 -3.65 -9.66 6.10
N THR A 208 -4.75 -10.30 5.72
CA THR A 208 -4.98 -11.73 5.95
C THR A 208 -5.38 -12.37 4.64
N GLN A 209 -4.75 -13.49 4.29
CA GLN A 209 -5.21 -14.32 3.18
C GLN A 209 -6.65 -14.75 3.49
N LEU A 210 -7.59 -14.43 2.60
CA LEU A 210 -8.92 -15.01 2.67
C LEU A 210 -8.75 -16.49 2.33
N GLU A 211 -8.67 -17.35 3.34
CA GLU A 211 -9.08 -18.73 3.17
C GLU A 211 -10.55 -18.65 2.77
N GLU A 212 -10.86 -18.88 1.49
CA GLU A 212 -12.20 -19.33 1.17
C GLU A 212 -12.49 -20.52 2.08
N GLU A 213 -13.68 -20.58 2.67
CA GLU A 213 -14.17 -21.77 3.33
C GLU A 213 -14.25 -22.88 2.28
N ALA A 214 -13.11 -23.53 2.02
CA ALA A 214 -13.03 -24.76 1.28
C ALA A 214 -13.85 -25.77 2.06
N THR A 215 -15.11 -25.94 1.66
CA THR A 215 -15.93 -27.07 2.10
C THR A 215 -15.08 -28.33 1.92
N ALA A 216 -15.09 -29.18 2.96
CA ALA A 216 -14.13 -30.28 3.19
C ALA A 216 -14.17 -31.45 2.17
N GLN A 217 -14.26 -31.17 0.87
CA GLN A 217 -14.20 -32.14 -0.23
C GLN A 217 -12.99 -31.97 -1.14
N THR A 218 -12.20 -30.90 -1.03
CA THR A 218 -11.03 -30.66 -1.89
C THR A 218 -9.69 -31.15 -1.32
N VAL A 219 -9.65 -31.74 -0.12
CA VAL A 219 -8.39 -32.21 0.53
C VAL A 219 -8.01 -33.64 0.11
N LEU A 220 -8.34 -34.07 -1.10
CA LEU A 220 -7.92 -35.38 -1.61
C LEU A 220 -7.39 -35.25 -3.03
N GLU A 221 -6.26 -34.57 -3.21
CA GLU A 221 -5.34 -34.82 -4.33
C GLU A 221 -3.98 -34.14 -4.05
N GLU A 222 -3.21 -34.72 -3.13
CA GLU A 222 -1.76 -34.52 -3.06
C GLU A 222 -1.13 -35.09 -4.35
N ASN A 223 -0.96 -34.25 -5.37
CA ASN A 223 0.12 -34.32 -6.38
C ASN A 223 -0.13 -33.32 -7.53
N SER A 224 0.08 -32.02 -7.29
CA SER A 224 0.42 -31.03 -8.33
C SER A 224 0.88 -29.73 -7.66
N VAL A 225 2.12 -29.72 -7.18
CA VAL A 225 2.80 -28.50 -6.72
C VAL A 225 3.35 -27.78 -7.95
N THR A 226 2.51 -27.09 -8.72
CA THR A 226 2.95 -26.02 -9.64
C THR A 226 1.95 -24.90 -9.94
N ASP A 227 0.64 -25.04 -9.73
CA ASP A 227 -0.32 -24.03 -10.26
C ASP A 227 -1.31 -23.41 -9.25
N ALA A 228 -1.07 -23.55 -7.94
CA ALA A 228 -1.88 -22.90 -6.90
C ALA A 228 -1.63 -21.37 -6.74
N ALA A 229 -0.99 -20.72 -7.72
CA ALA A 229 -0.68 -19.29 -7.71
C ALA A 229 -1.50 -18.47 -8.73
N ALA A 230 -2.33 -19.11 -9.55
CA ALA A 230 -3.15 -18.43 -10.55
C ALA A 230 -4.49 -17.90 -10.00
N ASP A 231 -4.93 -18.36 -8.83
CA ASP A 231 -6.28 -18.10 -8.26
C ASP A 231 -6.27 -17.04 -7.14
N LEU A 232 -5.16 -16.32 -6.95
CA LEU A 232 -4.97 -15.31 -5.88
C LEU A 232 -4.83 -13.86 -6.44
N SER A 233 -5.33 -13.61 -7.64
CA SER A 233 -5.24 -12.34 -8.37
C SER A 233 -6.26 -11.27 -7.94
N GLY A 234 -7.11 -11.54 -6.95
CA GLY A 234 -8.32 -10.75 -6.69
C GLY A 234 -8.16 -9.41 -5.96
N TRP A 235 -6.95 -8.96 -5.60
CA TRP A 235 -6.75 -7.66 -4.93
C TRP A 235 -6.13 -6.64 -5.89
N THR A 236 -6.87 -5.58 -6.15
CA THR A 236 -6.38 -4.40 -6.87
C THR A 236 -6.65 -3.15 -6.02
N ASP A 237 -5.95 -2.06 -6.33
CA ASP A 237 -6.13 -0.72 -5.75
C ASP A 237 -6.43 -0.74 -4.24
N VAL A 238 -5.42 -1.14 -3.46
CA VAL A 238 -5.50 -1.27 -2.01
C VAL A 238 -4.77 -0.10 -1.36
N GLY A 239 -5.45 0.68 -0.53
CA GLY A 239 -4.86 1.81 0.17
C GLY A 239 -5.21 1.88 1.65
N GLY A 240 -4.30 2.43 2.46
CA GLY A 240 -4.58 2.67 3.87
C GLY A 240 -5.70 3.69 4.10
N VAL A 241 -5.85 4.69 3.23
CA VAL A 241 -6.93 5.69 3.32
C VAL A 241 -7.96 5.49 2.21
N ALA A 242 -7.51 5.42 0.96
CA ALA A 242 -8.36 5.26 -0.22
C ALA A 242 -7.91 4.09 -1.09
N GLY A 243 -8.82 3.25 -1.58
CA GLY A 243 -8.45 2.26 -2.60
C GLY A 243 -8.09 2.95 -3.91
N TYR A 244 -9.07 3.67 -4.47
CA TYR A 244 -8.92 4.52 -5.66
C TYR A 244 -9.27 5.98 -5.34
N SER A 245 -8.48 6.94 -5.85
CA SER A 245 -8.78 8.37 -5.73
C SER A 245 -8.52 9.17 -7.01
N ALA A 246 -9.62 9.63 -7.62
CA ALA A 246 -9.60 10.71 -8.62
C ALA A 246 -9.88 12.09 -8.00
N GLY A 247 -10.33 12.11 -6.73
CA GLY A 247 -10.59 13.33 -5.96
C GLY A 247 -9.37 13.84 -5.19
N ILE A 248 -9.64 14.58 -4.11
CA ILE A 248 -8.61 15.17 -3.24
C ILE A 248 -8.39 14.29 -2.01
N LEU A 249 -7.12 13.96 -1.74
CA LEU A 249 -6.64 13.40 -0.47
C LEU A 249 -5.66 14.40 0.15
N GLN A 250 -6.00 14.99 1.29
CA GLN A 250 -5.16 16.02 1.91
C GLN A 250 -4.95 15.79 3.39
N ASN A 251 -3.68 15.84 3.83
CA ASN A 251 -3.29 15.69 5.24
C ASN A 251 -3.80 14.39 5.89
N CYS A 252 -4.03 13.34 5.08
CA CYS A 252 -4.49 12.06 5.57
C CYS A 252 -3.33 11.24 6.14
N ARG A 253 -3.64 10.35 7.09
CA ARG A 253 -2.64 9.53 7.78
C ARG A 253 -3.03 8.06 7.76
N ASN A 254 -2.06 7.21 7.43
CA ASN A 254 -2.16 5.78 7.64
C ASN A 254 -1.15 5.30 8.68
N GLU A 255 -1.64 4.62 9.72
CA GLU A 255 -0.81 3.95 10.73
C GLU A 255 -1.02 2.42 10.74
N GLY A 256 -2.08 1.94 10.08
CA GLY A 256 -2.39 0.51 9.97
C GLY A 256 -1.61 -0.19 8.86
N SER A 257 -1.42 -1.51 9.00
CA SER A 257 -0.80 -2.33 7.96
C SER A 257 -1.70 -2.47 6.74
N VAL A 258 -1.10 -2.38 5.54
CA VAL A 258 -1.80 -2.43 4.25
C VAL A 258 -1.21 -3.54 3.37
N GLY A 259 -2.07 -4.40 2.86
CA GLY A 259 -1.73 -5.48 1.94
C GLY A 259 -1.06 -6.68 2.60
N TYR A 260 -0.68 -7.65 1.77
CA TYR A 260 -0.16 -8.96 2.16
C TYR A 260 1.01 -9.35 1.27
N PRO A 261 2.01 -10.10 1.76
CA PRO A 261 3.17 -10.46 0.94
C PRO A 261 2.76 -11.15 -0.37
N HIS A 262 3.28 -10.66 -1.49
CA HIS A 262 3.19 -11.27 -2.83
C HIS A 262 1.76 -11.31 -3.41
N ILE A 263 0.81 -10.60 -2.81
CA ILE A 263 -0.58 -10.47 -3.28
C ILE A 263 -0.93 -8.99 -3.41
N GLY A 264 -1.68 -8.64 -4.45
CA GLY A 264 -2.18 -7.28 -4.65
C GLY A 264 -1.42 -6.48 -5.71
N TYR A 265 -2.19 -5.82 -6.58
CA TYR A 265 -1.72 -4.81 -7.51
C TYR A 265 -2.10 -3.43 -7.00
N ASN A 266 -1.25 -2.42 -7.24
CA ASN A 266 -1.48 -1.04 -6.84
C ASN A 266 -1.76 -0.91 -5.34
N VAL A 267 -0.77 -1.27 -4.54
CA VAL A 267 -0.88 -1.27 -3.08
C VAL A 267 -0.15 -0.06 -2.52
N GLY A 268 -0.86 0.86 -1.88
CA GLY A 268 -0.30 2.08 -1.31
C GLY A 268 -0.58 2.25 0.17
N GLY A 269 0.35 2.88 0.91
CA GLY A 269 0.10 3.21 2.31
C GLY A 269 -1.05 4.21 2.51
N VAL A 270 -1.31 5.10 1.55
CA VAL A 270 -2.42 6.06 1.60
C VAL A 270 -3.45 5.76 0.51
N ALA A 271 -3.01 5.67 -0.75
CA ALA A 271 -3.89 5.40 -1.90
C ALA A 271 -3.39 4.20 -2.70
N GLY A 272 -4.27 3.27 -3.10
CA GLY A 272 -3.87 2.20 -4.02
C GLY A 272 -3.51 2.77 -5.39
N ARG A 273 -4.50 3.40 -6.04
CA ARG A 273 -4.35 4.15 -7.29
C ARG A 273 -4.80 5.59 -7.12
N GLN A 274 -4.05 6.53 -7.66
CA GLN A 274 -4.39 7.95 -7.60
C GLN A 274 -4.17 8.67 -8.93
N SER A 275 -5.20 9.40 -9.36
CA SER A 275 -5.20 10.29 -10.52
C SER A 275 -5.58 11.74 -10.17
N GLY A 276 -6.06 11.98 -8.94
CA GLY A 276 -6.48 13.30 -8.44
C GLY A 276 -5.36 14.12 -7.77
N LEU A 277 -5.65 14.72 -6.62
CA LEU A 277 -4.66 15.42 -5.78
C LEU A 277 -4.33 14.59 -4.54
N LEU A 278 -3.04 14.37 -4.27
CA LEU A 278 -2.60 13.81 -2.99
C LEU A 278 -1.53 14.72 -2.36
N ASP A 279 -1.87 15.38 -1.26
CA ASP A 279 -1.05 16.43 -0.66
C ASP A 279 -0.91 16.27 0.86
N GLY A 280 0.32 16.40 1.38
CA GLY A 280 0.56 16.44 2.83
C GLY A 280 0.26 15.14 3.57
N CYS A 281 0.06 14.02 2.87
CA CYS A 281 -0.32 12.75 3.48
C CYS A 281 0.88 12.02 4.09
N THR A 282 0.61 11.17 5.08
CA THR A 282 1.65 10.43 5.79
C THR A 282 1.32 8.95 5.96
N ASN A 283 2.35 8.11 5.84
CA ASN A 283 2.27 6.69 6.13
C ASN A 283 3.33 6.27 7.16
N SER A 284 2.92 5.53 8.18
CA SER A 284 3.79 4.82 9.11
C SER A 284 3.48 3.33 9.23
N GLY A 285 2.38 2.87 8.62
CA GLY A 285 2.03 1.46 8.53
C GLY A 285 2.90 0.69 7.55
N SER A 286 3.06 -0.62 7.75
CA SER A 286 3.76 -1.49 6.80
C SER A 286 2.92 -1.68 5.53
N VAL A 287 3.53 -1.58 4.35
CA VAL A 287 2.87 -1.78 3.06
C VAL A 287 3.47 -2.97 2.34
N GLN A 288 2.64 -3.93 1.92
CA GLN A 288 3.09 -5.17 1.29
C GLN A 288 2.23 -5.49 0.06
N GLY A 289 2.86 -5.84 -1.06
CA GLY A 289 2.12 -6.20 -2.27
C GLY A 289 2.89 -7.02 -3.29
N ARG A 290 2.29 -7.27 -4.45
CA ARG A 290 2.94 -7.98 -5.56
C ARG A 290 3.57 -7.02 -6.55
N LYS A 291 2.79 -6.08 -7.09
CA LYS A 291 3.21 -5.16 -8.16
C LYS A 291 2.70 -3.76 -7.87
N ASP A 292 3.52 -2.75 -8.19
CA ASP A 292 3.17 -1.33 -8.08
C ASP A 292 2.83 -1.01 -6.61
N VAL A 293 3.86 -1.09 -5.75
CA VAL A 293 3.72 -0.98 -4.29
C VAL A 293 4.41 0.28 -3.80
N GLY A 294 3.67 1.18 -3.14
CA GLY A 294 4.21 2.44 -2.65
C GLY A 294 3.92 2.71 -1.19
N GLY A 295 4.85 3.35 -0.48
CA GLY A 295 4.59 3.81 0.89
C GLY A 295 3.48 4.85 0.98
N ILE A 296 3.17 5.60 -0.10
CA ILE A 296 2.04 6.54 -0.17
C ILE A 296 1.03 6.10 -1.23
N VAL A 297 1.47 5.93 -2.48
CA VAL A 297 0.62 5.54 -3.63
C VAL A 297 1.16 4.28 -4.29
N GLY A 298 0.32 3.28 -4.55
CA GLY A 298 0.72 2.13 -5.36
C GLY A 298 1.06 2.55 -6.80
N GLN A 299 0.06 3.07 -7.50
CA GLN A 299 0.19 3.63 -8.85
C GLN A 299 -0.29 5.09 -8.93
N LEU A 300 0.59 5.98 -9.39
CA LEU A 300 0.25 7.34 -9.79
C LEU A 300 -0.06 7.36 -11.28
N GLU A 301 -1.34 7.51 -11.60
CA GLU A 301 -1.81 7.59 -12.99
C GLU A 301 -1.79 9.06 -13.44
N PRO A 302 -1.21 9.38 -14.61
CA PRO A 302 -1.17 10.75 -15.09
C PRO A 302 -2.55 11.30 -15.39
N GLU A 303 -2.72 12.60 -15.16
CA GLU A 303 -3.87 13.32 -15.69
C GLU A 303 -3.70 13.49 -17.20
N VAL A 304 -4.62 12.93 -17.99
CA VAL A 304 -4.69 13.15 -19.44
C VAL A 304 -5.68 14.28 -19.70
N THR A 305 -5.15 15.49 -19.95
CA THR A 305 -5.99 16.64 -20.31
C THR A 305 -6.05 16.78 -21.83
N LEU A 306 -7.26 16.65 -22.37
CA LEU A 306 -7.54 16.89 -23.78
C LEU A 306 -7.86 18.39 -23.94
N LEU A 307 -6.84 19.19 -24.22
CA LEU A 307 -7.01 20.64 -24.30
C LEU A 307 -7.58 21.03 -25.67
N TYR A 308 -8.82 21.54 -25.67
CA TYR A 308 -9.15 22.68 -26.52
C TYR A 308 -8.30 23.85 -26.04
N SER A 309 -7.78 24.71 -26.91
CA SER A 309 -6.97 25.86 -26.49
C SER A 309 -7.83 26.86 -25.67
N GLN A 310 -8.08 26.58 -24.39
CA GLN A 310 -8.71 27.47 -23.41
C GLN A 310 -7.98 28.82 -23.38
N THR A 311 -6.66 28.78 -23.59
CA THR A 311 -5.80 29.95 -23.77
C THR A 311 -6.19 30.81 -24.98
N PHE A 312 -6.76 30.27 -26.04
CA PHE A 312 -7.27 31.05 -27.17
C PHE A 312 -8.58 31.77 -26.81
N LEU A 313 -9.58 31.05 -26.28
CA LEU A 313 -10.88 31.65 -25.93
C LEU A 313 -10.76 32.69 -24.81
N GLN A 314 -9.89 32.44 -23.83
CA GLN A 314 -9.62 33.40 -22.76
C GLN A 314 -8.90 34.65 -23.28
N LYS A 315 -7.85 34.48 -24.10
CA LYS A 315 -7.19 35.63 -24.76
C LYS A 315 -8.14 36.39 -25.66
N LEU A 316 -9.00 35.70 -26.42
CA LEU A 316 -10.01 36.33 -27.27
C LEU A 316 -11.01 37.14 -26.43
N GLY A 317 -11.48 36.61 -25.30
CA GLY A 317 -12.35 37.31 -24.35
C GLY A 317 -11.69 38.56 -23.75
N ASP A 318 -10.42 38.46 -23.34
CA ASP A 318 -9.64 39.57 -22.79
C ASP A 318 -9.42 40.71 -23.81
N GLU A 319 -9.08 40.35 -25.04
CA GLU A 319 -8.88 41.31 -26.13
C GLU A 319 -10.20 41.97 -26.57
N LEU A 320 -11.32 41.24 -26.55
CA LEU A 320 -12.67 41.79 -26.79
C LEU A 320 -13.13 42.73 -25.67
N SER A 321 -12.79 42.42 -24.41
CA SER A 321 -13.05 43.29 -23.25
C SER A 321 -12.28 44.62 -23.35
N THR A 322 -11.04 44.54 -23.82
CA THR A 322 -10.19 45.71 -24.09
C THR A 322 -10.77 46.56 -25.23
N LEU A 323 -11.26 45.92 -26.30
CA LEU A 323 -11.94 46.59 -27.40
C LEU A 323 -13.23 47.30 -26.95
N GLN A 324 -14.03 46.67 -26.10
CA GLN A 324 -15.24 47.27 -25.53
C GLN A 324 -14.91 48.53 -24.74
N THR A 325 -13.92 48.43 -23.83
CA THR A 325 -13.50 49.57 -23.00
C THR A 325 -13.09 50.77 -23.85
N LYS A 326 -12.35 50.54 -24.94
CA LYS A 326 -11.96 51.59 -25.90
C LYS A 326 -13.15 52.15 -26.68
N THR A 327 -14.11 51.30 -27.05
CA THR A 327 -15.32 51.70 -27.79
C THR A 327 -16.27 52.53 -26.90
N ASP A 328 -16.42 52.17 -25.63
CA ASP A 328 -17.22 52.92 -24.64
C ASP A 328 -16.60 54.28 -24.31
N ALA A 329 -15.27 54.33 -24.16
CA ALA A 329 -14.56 55.60 -23.98
C ALA A 329 -14.80 56.54 -25.17
N LEU A 330 -14.68 56.01 -26.39
CA LEU A 330 -14.94 56.77 -27.61
C LEU A 330 -16.42 57.20 -27.75
N LEU A 331 -17.37 56.35 -27.35
CA LEU A 331 -18.80 56.69 -27.36
C LEU A 331 -19.09 57.88 -26.43
N ASN A 332 -18.44 57.92 -25.27
CA ASN A 332 -18.57 59.03 -24.32
C ASN A 332 -17.92 60.32 -24.84
N ASP A 333 -16.77 60.23 -25.51
CA ASP A 333 -16.07 61.38 -26.09
C ASP A 333 -16.74 61.90 -27.38
N ALA A 334 -17.43 61.02 -28.12
CA ALA A 334 -18.20 61.34 -29.32
C ALA A 334 -19.54 62.03 -29.05
N GLY A 335 -19.92 62.26 -27.78
CA GLY A 335 -21.24 62.78 -27.36
C GLY A 335 -21.69 64.12 -27.96
N ASN A 336 -20.84 64.82 -28.72
CA ASN A 336 -21.16 66.05 -29.48
C ASN A 336 -20.96 65.94 -31.01
N VAL A 337 -20.68 64.75 -31.55
CA VAL A 337 -20.37 64.52 -32.97
C VAL A 337 -21.53 63.80 -33.69
N SER A 338 -21.54 63.91 -35.03
CA SER A 338 -22.56 63.41 -35.97
C SER A 338 -23.38 62.21 -35.45
N HIS A 339 -24.71 62.34 -35.51
CA HIS A 339 -25.65 61.28 -35.15
C HIS A 339 -25.35 59.94 -35.87
N ASP A 340 -24.76 59.98 -37.07
CA ASP A 340 -24.37 58.78 -37.83
C ASP A 340 -23.17 58.05 -37.18
N LEU A 341 -22.20 58.79 -36.64
CA LEU A 341 -21.02 58.21 -35.98
C LEU A 341 -21.40 57.59 -34.63
N SER A 342 -22.24 58.28 -33.86
CA SER A 342 -22.75 57.75 -32.59
C SER A 342 -23.55 56.47 -32.81
N ALA A 343 -24.40 56.42 -33.85
CA ALA A 343 -25.16 55.21 -34.19
C ALA A 343 -24.25 54.03 -34.58
N ARG A 344 -23.19 54.28 -35.34
CA ARG A 344 -22.20 53.25 -35.74
C ARG A 344 -21.32 52.78 -34.58
N LEU A 345 -20.95 53.67 -33.66
CA LEU A 345 -20.21 53.34 -32.44
C LEU A 345 -21.06 52.52 -31.46
N SER A 346 -22.34 52.87 -31.28
CA SER A 346 -23.27 52.05 -30.52
C SER A 346 -23.42 50.66 -31.14
N ALA A 347 -23.54 50.57 -32.46
CA ALA A 347 -23.58 49.28 -33.15
C ALA A 347 -22.29 48.47 -32.96
N LEU A 348 -21.10 49.10 -33.01
CA LEU A 348 -19.84 48.41 -32.74
C LEU A 348 -19.75 47.91 -31.29
N SER A 349 -20.19 48.72 -30.33
CA SER A 349 -20.24 48.35 -28.91
C SER A 349 -21.16 47.15 -28.68
N ASP A 350 -22.36 47.17 -29.25
CA ASP A 350 -23.35 46.09 -29.15
C ASP A 350 -22.83 44.78 -29.75
N GLN A 351 -22.14 44.86 -30.89
CA GLN A 351 -21.54 43.68 -31.53
C GLN A 351 -20.30 43.16 -30.78
N THR A 352 -19.50 44.04 -30.18
CA THR A 352 -18.36 43.65 -29.32
C THR A 352 -18.85 42.92 -28.06
N ASP A 353 -19.92 43.42 -27.45
CA ASP A 353 -20.59 42.76 -26.33
C ASP A 353 -21.16 41.39 -26.70
N SER A 354 -21.72 41.27 -27.90
CA SER A 354 -22.28 40.02 -28.42
C SER A 354 -21.18 38.98 -28.66
N ALA A 355 -20.06 39.38 -29.26
CA ALA A 355 -18.90 38.51 -29.47
C ALA A 355 -18.28 38.05 -28.14
N ARG A 356 -18.16 38.95 -27.14
CA ARG A 356 -17.67 38.58 -25.80
C ARG A 356 -18.57 37.55 -25.13
N ARG A 357 -19.89 37.79 -25.10
CA ARG A 357 -20.85 36.87 -24.49
C ARG A 357 -20.87 35.51 -25.19
N ALA A 358 -20.69 35.47 -26.51
CA ALA A 358 -20.58 34.23 -27.27
C ALA A 358 -19.29 33.47 -26.92
N ALA A 359 -18.16 34.16 -26.75
CA ALA A 359 -16.90 33.57 -26.31
C ALA A 359 -16.98 33.02 -24.88
N ASP A 360 -17.54 33.79 -23.94
CA ASP A 360 -17.77 33.37 -22.55
C ASP A 360 -18.71 32.16 -22.47
N ALA A 361 -19.79 32.17 -23.27
CA ALA A 361 -20.75 31.09 -23.30
C ALA A 361 -20.18 29.81 -23.96
N LEU A 362 -19.33 29.95 -24.98
CA LEU A 362 -18.58 28.83 -25.55
C LEU A 362 -17.57 28.27 -24.55
N SER A 363 -16.85 29.13 -23.82
CA SER A 363 -15.91 28.72 -22.76
C SER A 363 -16.63 28.01 -21.61
N GLY A 364 -17.80 28.51 -21.18
CA GLY A 364 -18.61 27.87 -20.16
C GLY A 364 -19.17 26.53 -20.63
N ALA A 365 -19.71 26.47 -21.86
CA ALA A 365 -20.19 25.22 -22.44
C ALA A 365 -19.08 24.18 -22.64
N ALA A 366 -17.85 24.61 -22.92
CA ALA A 366 -16.69 23.73 -23.02
C ALA A 366 -16.21 23.23 -21.65
N ALA A 367 -16.25 24.08 -20.61
CA ALA A 367 -15.93 23.69 -19.23
C ALA A 367 -16.99 22.71 -18.66
N ASP A 368 -18.27 23.01 -18.84
CA ASP A 368 -19.38 22.14 -18.42
C ASP A 368 -19.33 20.78 -19.15
N TRP A 369 -18.95 20.78 -20.44
CA TRP A 369 -18.75 19.55 -21.21
C TRP A 369 -17.54 18.73 -20.72
N ALA A 370 -16.44 19.38 -20.34
CA ALA A 370 -15.25 18.72 -19.82
C ALA A 370 -15.52 18.05 -18.45
N ASP A 371 -16.27 18.70 -17.57
CA ASP A 371 -16.65 18.20 -16.24
C ASP A 371 -17.66 17.04 -16.31
N GLU A 372 -18.63 17.09 -17.25
CA GLU A 372 -19.63 16.02 -17.42
C GLU A 372 -19.09 14.83 -18.24
N GLY A 373 -18.18 15.10 -19.18
CA GLY A 373 -17.54 14.11 -20.05
C GLY A 373 -16.53 13.20 -19.32
N THR A 374 -15.70 13.76 -18.43
CA THR A 374 -14.71 13.01 -17.64
C THR A 374 -15.35 12.05 -16.63
N GLY A 375 -16.44 12.45 -15.98
CA GLY A 375 -17.15 11.59 -15.02
C GLY A 375 -17.80 10.35 -15.65
N GLN A 376 -18.38 10.49 -16.85
CA GLN A 376 -19.03 9.38 -17.56
C GLN A 376 -18.05 8.51 -18.33
N LEU A 377 -16.94 9.08 -18.84
CA LEU A 377 -15.86 8.32 -19.47
C LEU A 377 -15.12 7.46 -18.44
N ASN A 378 -14.88 7.96 -17.23
CA ASN A 378 -14.27 7.18 -16.15
C ASN A 378 -15.23 6.06 -15.65
N ASP A 379 -16.53 6.32 -15.57
CA ASP A 379 -17.54 5.29 -15.22
C ASP A 379 -17.72 4.24 -16.33
N LEU A 380 -17.65 4.64 -17.61
CA LEU A 380 -17.67 3.72 -18.74
C LEU A 380 -16.37 2.91 -18.86
N SER A 381 -15.21 3.56 -18.74
CA SER A 381 -13.90 2.92 -18.75
C SER A 381 -13.82 1.90 -17.62
N ALA A 382 -14.19 2.28 -16.39
CA ALA A 382 -14.26 1.35 -15.26
C ALA A 382 -15.20 0.17 -15.50
N ARG A 383 -16.36 0.36 -16.16
CA ARG A 383 -17.29 -0.73 -16.51
C ARG A 383 -16.75 -1.63 -17.62
N VAL A 384 -16.11 -1.06 -18.63
CA VAL A 384 -15.51 -1.80 -19.75
C VAL A 384 -14.29 -2.58 -19.27
N SER A 385 -13.39 -1.98 -18.51
CA SER A 385 -12.25 -2.67 -17.88
C SER A 385 -12.72 -3.77 -16.94
N ARG A 386 -13.76 -3.54 -16.12
CA ARG A 386 -14.35 -4.58 -15.26
C ARG A 386 -14.92 -5.74 -16.06
N ALA A 387 -15.69 -5.46 -17.11
CA ALA A 387 -16.25 -6.50 -17.96
C ALA A 387 -15.15 -7.28 -18.70
N LEU A 388 -14.14 -6.61 -19.24
CA LEU A 388 -13.01 -7.24 -19.94
C LEU A 388 -12.17 -8.13 -19.00
N ASN A 389 -11.93 -7.69 -17.76
CA ASN A 389 -11.23 -8.47 -16.74
C ASN A 389 -11.99 -9.74 -16.32
N LEU A 390 -13.33 -9.70 -16.35
CA LEU A 390 -14.17 -10.87 -16.03
C LEU A 390 -14.32 -11.83 -17.23
N LEU A 391 -14.17 -11.34 -18.46
CA LEU A 391 -14.39 -12.14 -19.67
C LEU A 391 -13.24 -13.12 -19.97
N ASP A 392 -11.97 -12.73 -19.76
CA ASP A 392 -10.83 -13.60 -20.09
C ASP A 392 -10.77 -14.92 -19.30
N PRO A 393 -10.86 -14.93 -17.95
CA PRO A 393 -10.86 -16.19 -17.21
C PRO A 393 -12.10 -17.03 -17.56
N ALA A 394 -13.28 -16.41 -17.71
CA ALA A 394 -14.50 -17.14 -18.04
C ALA A 394 -14.48 -17.73 -19.47
N LEU A 395 -13.83 -17.07 -20.43
CA LEU A 395 -13.61 -17.58 -21.79
C LEU A 395 -12.62 -18.73 -21.82
N ALA A 396 -11.54 -18.64 -21.04
CA ALA A 396 -10.56 -19.71 -20.90
C ALA A 396 -11.19 -20.96 -20.27
N ASP A 397 -11.93 -20.78 -19.17
CA ASP A 397 -12.65 -21.86 -18.49
C ASP A 397 -13.66 -22.53 -19.43
N ALA A 398 -14.45 -21.74 -20.17
CA ALA A 398 -15.42 -22.28 -21.12
C ALA A 398 -14.75 -23.12 -22.23
N ASP A 399 -13.59 -22.70 -22.77
CA ASP A 399 -12.85 -23.47 -23.77
C ASP A 399 -12.29 -24.77 -23.18
N ASP A 400 -11.78 -24.74 -21.95
CA ASP A 400 -11.27 -25.93 -21.27
C ASP A 400 -12.37 -26.93 -20.91
N GLN A 401 -13.55 -26.46 -20.50
CA GLN A 401 -14.71 -27.34 -20.29
C GLN A 401 -15.18 -27.97 -21.60
N LEU A 402 -15.23 -27.21 -22.71
CA LEU A 402 -15.55 -27.77 -24.03
C LEU A 402 -14.51 -28.81 -24.50
N ARG A 403 -13.22 -28.58 -24.25
CA ARG A 403 -12.15 -29.54 -24.52
C ARG A 403 -12.33 -30.82 -23.70
N THR A 404 -12.67 -30.69 -22.43
CA THR A 404 -12.95 -31.82 -21.53
C THR A 404 -14.17 -32.62 -22.00
N LEU A 405 -15.24 -31.93 -22.42
CA LEU A 405 -16.43 -32.57 -22.99
C LEU A 405 -16.14 -33.34 -24.27
N SER A 406 -15.34 -32.77 -25.17
CA SER A 406 -14.91 -33.44 -26.40
C SER A 406 -14.08 -34.69 -26.11
N GLN A 407 -13.16 -34.63 -25.15
CA GLN A 407 -12.38 -35.80 -24.74
C GLN A 407 -13.24 -36.89 -24.10
N ALA A 408 -14.20 -36.51 -23.24
CA ALA A 408 -15.10 -37.47 -22.60
C ALA A 408 -16.03 -38.14 -23.63
N ALA A 409 -16.55 -37.38 -24.60
CA ALA A 409 -17.32 -37.92 -25.73
C ALA A 409 -16.48 -38.92 -26.57
N GLY A 410 -15.22 -38.59 -26.85
CA GLY A 410 -14.29 -39.49 -27.54
C GLY A 410 -14.02 -40.79 -26.78
N LYS A 411 -13.70 -40.70 -25.48
CA LYS A 411 -13.53 -41.88 -24.60
C LYS A 411 -14.77 -42.75 -24.56
N LEU A 412 -15.96 -42.13 -24.57
CA LEU A 412 -17.22 -42.85 -24.59
C LEU A 412 -17.44 -43.58 -25.92
N SER A 413 -17.09 -42.95 -27.05
CA SER A 413 -17.12 -43.59 -28.37
C SER A 413 -16.21 -44.83 -28.40
N ASP A 414 -14.97 -44.70 -27.93
CA ASP A 414 -14.01 -45.81 -27.88
C ASP A 414 -14.51 -46.97 -26.99
N ALA A 415 -15.12 -46.64 -25.84
CA ALA A 415 -15.72 -47.62 -24.95
C ALA A 415 -16.90 -48.36 -25.59
N MET A 416 -17.74 -47.65 -26.35
CA MET A 416 -18.85 -48.24 -27.12
C MET A 416 -18.34 -49.17 -28.23
N ASP A 417 -17.29 -48.79 -28.95
CA ASP A 417 -16.68 -49.59 -30.01
C ASP A 417 -16.05 -50.88 -29.45
N GLU A 418 -15.37 -50.78 -28.30
CA GLU A 418 -14.80 -51.95 -27.63
C GLU A 418 -15.90 -52.88 -27.09
N ALA A 419 -17.00 -52.32 -26.57
CA ALA A 419 -18.15 -53.09 -26.13
C ALA A 419 -18.84 -53.86 -27.27
N GLU A 420 -18.91 -53.27 -28.46
CA GLU A 420 -19.41 -53.91 -29.68
C GLU A 420 -18.47 -55.02 -30.15
N ARG A 421 -17.16 -54.73 -30.19
CA ARG A 421 -16.12 -55.70 -30.60
C ARG A 421 -16.13 -56.96 -29.73
N LEU A 422 -16.35 -56.80 -28.42
CA LEU A 422 -16.44 -57.89 -27.46
C LEU A 422 -17.81 -58.61 -27.49
N GLY A 423 -18.78 -58.15 -28.29
CA GLY A 423 -20.14 -58.68 -28.35
C GLY A 423 -20.92 -58.51 -27.05
N ARG A 424 -20.48 -57.59 -26.17
CA ARG A 424 -21.04 -57.37 -24.83
C ARG A 424 -22.21 -56.39 -24.81
N LEU A 425 -22.23 -55.49 -25.80
CA LEU A 425 -23.36 -54.62 -26.13
C LEU A 425 -23.77 -54.93 -27.57
N THR A 426 -24.98 -55.46 -27.77
CA THR A 426 -25.51 -55.72 -29.12
C THR A 426 -26.97 -55.28 -29.22
N GLY A 427 -27.35 -54.78 -30.41
CA GLY A 427 -28.72 -54.42 -30.72
C GLY A 427 -29.08 -52.94 -30.53
N LYS A 428 -30.37 -52.68 -30.27
CA LYS A 428 -30.99 -51.34 -30.32
C LYS A 428 -30.46 -50.34 -29.27
N SER A 429 -29.95 -50.81 -28.13
CA SER A 429 -29.43 -49.95 -27.06
C SER A 429 -28.12 -49.27 -27.45
N LEU A 430 -27.19 -50.00 -28.07
CA LEU A 430 -25.94 -49.45 -28.59
C LEU A 430 -26.19 -48.45 -29.73
N GLU A 431 -27.14 -48.74 -30.62
CA GLU A 431 -27.55 -47.84 -31.70
C GLU A 431 -28.16 -46.53 -31.16
N SER A 432 -28.95 -46.63 -30.09
CA SER A 432 -29.55 -45.47 -29.41
C SER A 432 -28.48 -44.61 -28.71
N ALA A 433 -27.51 -45.24 -28.04
CA ALA A 433 -26.42 -44.55 -27.36
C ALA A 433 -25.46 -43.86 -28.35
N ARG A 434 -25.14 -44.52 -29.49
CA ARG A 434 -24.37 -43.89 -30.58
C ARG A 434 -25.11 -42.72 -31.22
N THR A 435 -26.42 -42.80 -31.37
CA THR A 435 -27.22 -41.70 -31.91
C THR A 435 -27.18 -40.50 -30.95
N ALA A 436 -27.39 -40.73 -29.65
CA ALA A 436 -27.31 -39.67 -28.65
C ALA A 436 -25.91 -39.06 -28.52
N LEU A 437 -24.85 -39.85 -28.72
CA LEU A 437 -23.47 -39.36 -28.71
C LEU A 437 -23.20 -38.43 -29.91
N ARG A 438 -23.68 -38.78 -31.11
CA ARG A 438 -23.59 -37.91 -32.30
C ARG A 438 -24.37 -36.62 -32.13
N ASP A 439 -25.53 -36.68 -31.48
CA ASP A 439 -26.34 -35.50 -31.17
C ASP A 439 -25.64 -34.59 -30.14
N LEU A 440 -24.90 -35.16 -29.19
CA LEU A 440 -24.05 -34.43 -28.26
C LEU A 440 -22.85 -33.79 -28.96
N GLU A 441 -22.13 -34.52 -29.81
CA GLU A 441 -21.00 -33.99 -30.61
C GLU A 441 -21.47 -32.82 -31.50
N THR A 442 -22.64 -32.94 -32.12
CA THR A 442 -23.24 -31.86 -32.92
C THR A 442 -23.57 -30.63 -32.07
N ALA A 443 -24.04 -30.83 -30.83
CA ALA A 443 -24.31 -29.73 -29.90
C ALA A 443 -23.02 -29.09 -29.36
N LEU A 444 -21.96 -29.88 -29.15
CA LEU A 444 -20.63 -29.39 -28.74
C LEU A 444 -20.03 -28.49 -29.82
N GLU A 445 -20.09 -28.90 -31.09
CA GLU A 445 -19.59 -28.06 -32.20
C GLU A 445 -20.34 -26.72 -32.31
N LYS A 446 -21.67 -26.72 -32.12
CA LYS A 446 -22.46 -25.48 -32.08
C LYS A 446 -22.08 -24.58 -30.92
N THR A 447 -21.85 -25.17 -29.74
CA THR A 447 -21.47 -24.43 -28.53
C THR A 447 -20.06 -23.84 -28.68
N ARG A 448 -19.13 -24.57 -29.31
CA ARG A 448 -17.79 -24.09 -29.62
C ARG A 448 -17.80 -22.93 -30.63
N ALA A 449 -18.67 -23.00 -31.64
CA ALA A 449 -18.87 -21.89 -32.56
C ALA A 449 -19.40 -20.64 -31.82
N ALA A 450 -20.40 -20.80 -30.95
CA ALA A 450 -20.94 -19.70 -30.15
C ALA A 450 -19.88 -19.10 -29.19
N LEU A 451 -19.03 -19.91 -28.56
CA LEU A 451 -17.94 -19.43 -27.72
C LEU A 451 -16.91 -18.62 -28.53
N LYS A 452 -16.60 -19.06 -29.74
CA LYS A 452 -15.73 -18.31 -30.66
C LYS A 452 -16.34 -16.97 -31.07
N ASP A 453 -17.65 -16.90 -31.24
CA ASP A 453 -18.35 -15.64 -31.51
C ASP A 453 -18.25 -14.69 -30.31
N VAL A 454 -18.32 -15.19 -29.07
CA VAL A 454 -18.08 -14.40 -27.84
C VAL A 454 -16.63 -13.90 -27.80
N GLN A 455 -15.64 -14.76 -28.06
CA GLN A 455 -14.22 -14.37 -28.13
C GLN A 455 -13.98 -13.26 -29.17
N THR A 456 -14.61 -13.39 -30.34
CA THR A 456 -14.50 -12.40 -31.42
C THR A 456 -15.15 -11.08 -31.00
N ALA A 457 -16.35 -11.12 -30.40
CA ALA A 457 -17.03 -9.92 -29.92
C ALA A 457 -16.29 -9.23 -28.77
N ALA A 458 -15.64 -9.99 -27.88
CA ALA A 458 -14.80 -9.45 -26.82
C ALA A 458 -13.55 -8.75 -27.39
N GLN A 459 -12.92 -9.34 -28.42
CA GLN A 459 -11.82 -8.72 -29.15
C GLN A 459 -12.26 -7.45 -29.91
N GLU A 460 -13.44 -7.47 -30.55
CA GLU A 460 -14.02 -6.28 -31.19
C GLU A 460 -14.32 -5.18 -30.16
N LEU A 461 -14.76 -5.54 -28.95
CA LEU A 461 -14.96 -4.60 -27.86
C LEU A 461 -13.62 -3.97 -27.44
N ARG A 462 -12.58 -4.77 -27.24
CA ARG A 462 -11.20 -4.31 -26.96
C ARG A 462 -10.68 -3.38 -28.05
N ALA A 463 -10.87 -3.75 -29.32
CA ALA A 463 -10.43 -2.95 -30.46
C ALA A 463 -11.28 -1.69 -30.70
N SER A 464 -12.47 -1.60 -30.11
CA SER A 464 -13.37 -0.45 -30.25
C SER A 464 -13.17 0.63 -29.19
N LEU A 465 -12.25 0.41 -28.24
CA LEU A 465 -11.81 1.40 -27.25
C LEU A 465 -11.23 2.61 -27.99
N GLY A 466 -11.96 3.72 -28.03
CA GLY A 466 -11.54 4.93 -28.75
C GLY A 466 -12.71 5.75 -29.33
N THR A 467 -13.83 5.11 -29.68
CA THR A 467 -15.09 5.82 -30.01
C THR A 467 -16.30 5.19 -29.33
N LEU A 468 -17.06 6.01 -28.61
CA LEU A 468 -18.22 5.58 -27.83
C LEU A 468 -19.26 4.82 -28.66
N SER A 469 -19.49 5.25 -29.90
CA SER A 469 -20.46 4.63 -30.80
C SER A 469 -20.08 3.21 -31.20
N GLU A 470 -18.77 2.95 -31.40
CA GLU A 470 -18.29 1.61 -31.69
C GLU A 470 -18.22 0.76 -30.41
N MET A 471 -17.81 1.31 -29.27
CA MET A 471 -17.85 0.60 -27.98
C MET A 471 -19.25 0.10 -27.62
N LYS A 472 -20.28 0.96 -27.74
CA LYS A 472 -21.67 0.57 -27.46
C LYS A 472 -22.14 -0.55 -28.38
N LYS A 473 -21.84 -0.43 -29.67
CA LYS A 473 -22.20 -1.42 -30.69
C LYS A 473 -21.48 -2.75 -30.46
N SER A 474 -20.21 -2.73 -30.10
CA SER A 474 -19.43 -3.92 -29.74
C SER A 474 -19.92 -4.56 -28.44
N ALA A 475 -20.31 -3.77 -27.43
CA ALA A 475 -20.90 -4.28 -26.19
C ALA A 475 -22.27 -4.94 -26.44
N GLU A 476 -23.12 -4.36 -27.30
CA GLU A 476 -24.39 -4.97 -27.72
C GLU A 476 -24.16 -6.28 -28.50
N LYS A 477 -23.16 -6.33 -29.37
CA LYS A 477 -22.76 -7.58 -30.06
C LYS A 477 -22.27 -8.64 -29.09
N LEU A 478 -21.46 -8.25 -28.10
CA LEU A 478 -20.94 -9.17 -27.08
C LEU A 478 -22.06 -9.76 -26.23
N LEU A 479 -23.02 -8.93 -25.81
CA LEU A 479 -24.22 -9.40 -25.11
C LEU A 479 -25.00 -10.42 -25.96
N THR A 480 -25.21 -10.11 -27.23
CA THR A 480 -25.92 -11.00 -28.17
C THR A 480 -25.18 -12.33 -28.35
N ALA A 481 -23.85 -12.30 -28.43
CA ALA A 481 -23.03 -13.50 -28.51
C ALA A 481 -23.12 -14.35 -27.23
N CYS A 482 -23.10 -13.71 -26.05
CA CYS A 482 -23.23 -14.39 -24.75
C CYS A 482 -24.63 -15.01 -24.57
N GLU A 483 -25.68 -14.32 -25.00
CA GLU A 483 -27.05 -14.88 -25.03
C GLU A 483 -27.11 -16.12 -25.94
N THR A 484 -26.48 -16.05 -27.11
CA THR A 484 -26.41 -17.18 -28.04
C THR A 484 -25.68 -18.37 -27.41
N LEU A 485 -24.52 -18.14 -26.79
CA LEU A 485 -23.79 -19.18 -26.04
C LEU A 485 -24.67 -19.81 -24.97
N ASN A 486 -25.31 -19.00 -24.13
CA ASN A 486 -26.19 -19.48 -23.06
C ASN A 486 -27.33 -20.35 -23.59
N THR A 487 -27.97 -19.97 -24.69
CA THR A 487 -29.03 -20.79 -25.32
C THR A 487 -28.49 -22.10 -25.89
N THR A 488 -27.27 -22.13 -26.45
CA THR A 488 -26.66 -23.37 -26.95
C THR A 488 -26.29 -24.33 -25.82
N VAL A 489 -25.82 -23.81 -24.68
CA VAL A 489 -25.47 -24.60 -23.49
C VAL A 489 -26.73 -25.16 -22.81
N THR A 490 -27.68 -24.29 -22.46
CA THR A 490 -28.89 -24.67 -21.68
C THR A 490 -29.93 -25.41 -22.52
N GLY A 491 -30.10 -25.04 -23.80
CA GLY A 491 -31.11 -25.64 -24.67
C GLY A 491 -30.61 -26.87 -25.42
N GLY A 492 -29.46 -26.75 -26.08
CA GLY A 492 -28.93 -27.80 -26.96
C GLY A 492 -28.11 -28.84 -26.20
N LEU A 493 -27.02 -28.38 -25.59
CA LEU A 493 -25.98 -29.24 -25.06
C LEU A 493 -26.44 -30.06 -23.84
N GLN A 494 -27.12 -29.42 -22.88
CA GLN A 494 -27.70 -30.11 -21.72
C GLN A 494 -28.76 -31.15 -22.13
N THR A 495 -29.59 -30.85 -23.14
CA THR A 495 -30.62 -31.78 -23.64
C THR A 495 -29.98 -33.02 -24.28
N SER A 496 -28.97 -32.83 -25.15
CA SER A 496 -28.24 -33.95 -25.77
C SER A 496 -27.51 -34.79 -24.72
N ALA A 497 -26.91 -34.16 -23.72
CA ALA A 497 -26.24 -34.87 -22.64
C ALA A 497 -27.19 -35.70 -21.76
N ALA A 498 -28.37 -35.17 -21.45
CA ALA A 498 -29.41 -35.90 -20.73
C ALA A 498 -29.92 -37.11 -21.53
N ALA A 499 -30.09 -36.96 -22.84
CA ALA A 499 -30.47 -38.06 -23.74
C ALA A 499 -29.38 -39.14 -23.80
N LEU A 500 -28.11 -38.73 -23.87
CA LEU A 500 -26.96 -39.65 -23.85
C LEU A 500 -26.88 -40.41 -22.53
N ARG A 501 -26.99 -39.72 -21.39
CA ARG A 501 -26.98 -40.36 -20.07
C ARG A 501 -28.07 -41.42 -19.96
N LYS A 502 -29.30 -41.10 -20.39
CA LYS A 502 -30.40 -42.07 -20.40
C LYS A 502 -30.10 -43.29 -21.28
N ALA A 503 -29.53 -43.06 -22.47
CA ALA A 503 -29.17 -44.15 -23.38
C ALA A 503 -28.02 -45.01 -22.81
N LEU A 504 -27.09 -44.41 -22.07
CA LEU A 504 -26.02 -45.11 -21.35
C LEU A 504 -26.55 -45.92 -20.17
N ASP A 505 -27.49 -45.39 -19.38
CA ASP A 505 -28.13 -46.12 -18.28
C ASP A 505 -28.87 -47.38 -18.81
N GLU A 506 -29.61 -47.23 -19.91
CA GLU A 506 -30.28 -48.34 -20.60
C GLU A 506 -29.27 -49.36 -21.18
N ALA A 507 -28.13 -48.88 -21.68
CA ALA A 507 -27.05 -49.72 -22.17
C ALA A 507 -26.34 -50.46 -21.03
N GLN A 508 -26.11 -49.82 -19.88
CA GLN A 508 -25.44 -50.38 -18.71
C GLN A 508 -26.20 -51.56 -18.12
N VAL A 509 -27.54 -51.47 -18.06
CA VAL A 509 -28.41 -52.59 -17.65
C VAL A 509 -28.31 -53.79 -18.60
N ALA A 510 -27.97 -53.55 -19.88
CA ALA A 510 -27.87 -54.57 -20.91
C ALA A 510 -26.46 -55.22 -21.03
N VAL A 511 -25.44 -54.70 -20.33
CA VAL A 511 -24.07 -55.24 -20.37
C VAL A 511 -23.99 -56.58 -19.62
N ASN A 512 -23.70 -57.66 -20.35
CA ASN A 512 -23.42 -58.96 -19.74
C ASN A 512 -21.93 -59.09 -19.37
N GLY A 513 -21.59 -58.93 -18.07
CA GLY A 513 -20.53 -59.72 -17.45
C GLY A 513 -19.11 -59.13 -17.27
N THR A 514 -18.90 -57.82 -17.11
CA THR A 514 -17.66 -57.27 -16.50
C THR A 514 -17.90 -55.89 -15.87
N ASP A 515 -17.52 -55.71 -14.61
CA ASP A 515 -17.66 -54.45 -13.86
C ASP A 515 -16.86 -53.28 -14.47
N ASP A 516 -15.73 -53.57 -15.12
CA ASP A 516 -14.80 -52.55 -15.66
C ASP A 516 -15.39 -51.71 -16.80
N LEU A 517 -16.16 -52.32 -17.71
CA LEU A 517 -16.78 -51.62 -18.85
C LEU A 517 -17.94 -50.73 -18.40
N ALA A 518 -18.74 -51.23 -17.44
CA ALA A 518 -19.82 -50.45 -16.84
C ALA A 518 -19.26 -49.27 -16.04
N ALA A 519 -18.16 -49.47 -15.32
CA ALA A 519 -17.44 -48.42 -14.60
C ALA A 519 -16.85 -47.36 -15.56
N ALA A 520 -16.26 -47.79 -16.69
CA ALA A 520 -15.72 -46.87 -17.69
C ALA A 520 -16.81 -46.00 -18.36
N LEU A 521 -17.96 -46.60 -18.71
CA LEU A 521 -19.11 -45.87 -19.26
C LEU A 521 -19.71 -44.90 -18.24
N GLY A 522 -19.81 -45.32 -16.97
CA GLY A 522 -20.28 -44.47 -15.88
C GLY A 522 -19.35 -43.28 -15.61
N SER A 523 -18.04 -43.52 -15.52
CA SER A 523 -17.03 -42.47 -15.32
C SER A 523 -17.05 -41.43 -16.44
N ALA A 524 -17.18 -41.86 -17.70
CA ALA A 524 -17.26 -40.93 -18.83
C ALA A 524 -18.55 -40.11 -18.82
N ALA A 525 -19.68 -40.69 -18.39
CA ALA A 525 -20.94 -39.97 -18.23
C ALA A 525 -20.87 -38.93 -17.10
N ASP A 526 -20.19 -39.25 -16.00
CA ASP A 526 -19.97 -38.35 -14.88
C ASP A 526 -18.98 -37.21 -15.22
N ASP A 527 -17.92 -37.51 -15.98
CA ASP A 527 -17.01 -36.50 -16.55
C ASP A 527 -17.78 -35.51 -17.45
N LEU A 528 -18.67 -36.02 -18.31
CA LEU A 528 -19.54 -35.19 -19.14
C LEU A 528 -20.45 -34.30 -18.28
N ALA A 529 -21.09 -34.84 -17.24
CA ALA A 529 -21.99 -34.06 -16.39
C ALA A 529 -21.27 -32.95 -15.61
N ARG A 530 -20.05 -33.21 -15.11
CA ARG A 530 -19.21 -32.20 -14.44
C ARG A 530 -18.82 -31.08 -15.38
N ALA A 531 -18.28 -31.42 -16.55
CA ALA A 531 -17.82 -30.42 -17.50
C ALA A 531 -18.97 -29.58 -18.10
N LEU A 532 -20.18 -30.15 -18.23
CA LEU A 532 -21.38 -29.39 -18.60
C LEU A 532 -21.81 -28.39 -17.53
N SER A 533 -21.67 -28.75 -16.27
CA SER A 533 -22.00 -27.87 -15.15
C SER A 533 -21.00 -26.71 -15.06
N GLY A 534 -19.71 -27.01 -15.24
CA GLY A 534 -18.66 -25.99 -15.35
C GLY A 534 -18.93 -25.02 -16.51
N LEU A 535 -19.24 -25.56 -17.70
CA LEU A 535 -19.53 -24.74 -18.87
C LEU A 535 -20.80 -23.87 -18.72
N ALA A 536 -21.82 -24.37 -18.02
CA ALA A 536 -23.01 -23.58 -17.71
C ALA A 536 -22.68 -22.39 -16.78
N ASN A 537 -21.87 -22.62 -15.75
CA ASN A 537 -21.41 -21.57 -14.86
C ASN A 537 -20.56 -20.53 -15.61
N SER A 538 -19.60 -20.97 -16.44
CA SER A 538 -18.79 -20.06 -17.26
C SER A 538 -19.66 -19.24 -18.23
N SER A 539 -20.68 -19.86 -18.85
CA SER A 539 -21.62 -19.15 -19.72
C SER A 539 -22.47 -18.13 -18.98
N GLU A 540 -22.82 -18.37 -17.71
CA GLU A 540 -23.56 -17.42 -16.86
C GLU A 540 -22.68 -16.25 -16.43
N SER A 541 -21.41 -16.50 -16.09
CA SER A 541 -20.41 -15.47 -15.81
C SER A 541 -20.17 -14.56 -17.02
N LEU A 542 -20.01 -15.14 -18.22
CA LEU A 542 -19.86 -14.38 -19.47
C LEU A 542 -21.09 -13.52 -19.76
N HIS A 543 -22.29 -14.08 -19.57
CA HIS A 543 -23.54 -13.33 -19.76
C HIS A 543 -23.69 -12.18 -18.76
N SER A 544 -23.34 -12.40 -17.49
CA SER A 544 -23.41 -11.39 -16.43
C SER A 544 -22.44 -10.23 -16.69
N ALA A 545 -21.20 -10.53 -17.08
CA ALA A 545 -20.21 -9.52 -17.46
C ALA A 545 -20.68 -8.69 -18.67
N ALA A 546 -21.28 -9.33 -19.67
CA ALA A 546 -21.84 -8.64 -20.83
C ALA A 546 -23.11 -7.83 -20.51
N GLN A 547 -23.91 -8.27 -19.54
CA GLN A 547 -25.11 -7.57 -19.10
C GLN A 547 -24.77 -6.34 -18.26
N GLU A 548 -23.70 -6.37 -17.48
CA GLU A 548 -23.22 -5.22 -16.72
C GLU A 548 -22.84 -4.03 -17.63
N LEU A 549 -22.29 -4.31 -18.81
CA LEU A 549 -21.99 -3.30 -19.84
C LEU A 549 -23.23 -2.56 -20.36
N THR A 550 -24.40 -3.20 -20.34
CA THR A 550 -25.61 -2.72 -21.02
C THR A 550 -26.74 -2.29 -20.06
N SER A 551 -26.64 -2.66 -18.78
CA SER A 551 -27.70 -2.44 -17.76
C SER A 551 -27.59 -1.13 -16.97
N GLY A 552 -26.53 -0.35 -17.19
CA GLY A 552 -26.39 0.99 -16.60
C GLY A 552 -27.40 2.02 -17.13
N PRO A 553 -27.59 3.18 -16.45
CA PRO A 553 -28.38 4.28 -16.99
C PRO A 553 -27.91 4.60 -18.41
N SER A 554 -28.84 4.87 -19.33
CA SER A 554 -28.53 5.14 -20.73
C SER A 554 -27.38 6.14 -20.82
N LEU A 555 -26.22 5.65 -21.28
CA LEU A 555 -25.05 6.47 -21.51
C LEU A 555 -25.43 7.55 -22.52
N HIS A 556 -25.68 8.72 -21.98
CA HIS A 556 -25.92 9.93 -22.72
C HIS A 556 -24.66 10.75 -22.58
N ILE A 557 -23.56 10.24 -23.14
CA ILE A 557 -22.46 11.14 -23.46
C ILE A 557 -23.08 12.12 -24.46
N PRO A 558 -23.13 13.42 -24.15
CA PRO A 558 -23.48 14.38 -25.18
C PRO A 558 -22.54 14.06 -26.35
N ALA A 559 -23.04 13.98 -27.58
CA ALA A 559 -22.14 14.14 -28.72
C ALA A 559 -21.32 15.44 -28.52
N LEU A 560 -20.42 15.83 -29.45
CA LEU A 560 -20.17 17.26 -29.62
C LEU A 560 -21.53 17.89 -29.95
N ASN A 561 -22.32 18.18 -28.92
CA ASN A 561 -23.76 18.30 -29.06
C ASN A 561 -23.97 19.73 -29.48
N GLY A 562 -25.06 19.96 -30.22
CA GLY A 562 -25.37 21.22 -30.86
C GLY A 562 -25.16 22.46 -29.99
N ASN A 563 -25.08 22.40 -28.65
CA ASN A 563 -24.67 23.52 -27.82
C ASN A 563 -23.23 24.03 -28.07
N VAL A 564 -22.17 23.20 -28.03
CA VAL A 564 -20.79 23.70 -28.24
C VAL A 564 -20.61 24.17 -29.69
N THR A 565 -21.12 23.40 -30.66
CA THR A 565 -21.12 23.77 -32.07
C THR A 565 -21.97 25.02 -32.35
N GLN A 566 -23.17 25.14 -31.78
CA GLN A 566 -23.99 26.35 -31.89
C GLN A 566 -23.33 27.53 -31.20
N LYS A 567 -22.65 27.35 -30.07
CA LYS A 567 -21.91 28.45 -29.40
C LYS A 567 -20.67 28.87 -30.19
N ALA A 568 -20.04 27.94 -30.91
CA ALA A 568 -18.98 28.23 -31.87
C ALA A 568 -19.54 28.96 -33.11
N ASP A 569 -20.69 28.54 -33.63
CA ASP A 569 -21.40 29.20 -34.74
C ASP A 569 -21.88 30.60 -34.33
N ASP A 570 -22.44 30.75 -33.11
CA ASP A 570 -22.86 32.02 -32.50
C ASP A 570 -21.66 32.97 -32.37
N LEU A 571 -20.49 32.45 -31.94
CA LEU A 571 -19.24 33.22 -31.86
C LEU A 571 -18.76 33.64 -33.25
N ASN A 572 -18.81 32.75 -34.24
CA ASN A 572 -18.40 33.04 -35.60
C ASN A 572 -19.31 34.09 -36.27
N GLU A 573 -20.63 34.02 -36.05
CA GLU A 573 -21.60 35.02 -36.51
C GLU A 573 -21.38 36.38 -35.84
N ALA A 574 -21.10 36.38 -34.53
CA ALA A 574 -20.79 37.60 -33.78
C ALA A 574 -19.47 38.26 -34.24
N LEU A 575 -18.42 37.47 -34.51
CA LEU A 575 -17.14 37.98 -35.04
C LEU A 575 -17.27 38.52 -36.47
N SER A 576 -18.08 37.88 -37.30
CA SER A 576 -18.41 38.39 -38.66
C SER A 576 -19.15 39.73 -38.60
N SER A 577 -20.16 39.82 -37.72
CA SER A 577 -20.94 41.04 -37.50
C SER A 577 -20.10 42.17 -36.89
N LEU A 578 -19.19 41.85 -35.97
CA LEU A 578 -18.22 42.78 -35.40
C LEU A 578 -17.28 43.33 -36.48
N THR A 579 -16.78 42.47 -37.37
CA THR A 579 -15.92 42.87 -38.49
C THR A 579 -16.66 43.81 -39.45
N GLN A 580 -17.95 43.55 -39.72
CA GLN A 580 -18.78 44.42 -40.55
C GLN A 580 -19.02 45.79 -39.88
N ALA A 581 -19.38 45.80 -38.60
CA ALA A 581 -19.57 47.03 -37.83
C ALA A 581 -18.30 47.88 -37.77
N ALA A 582 -17.13 47.25 -37.64
CA ALA A 582 -15.83 47.91 -37.67
C ALA A 582 -15.54 48.54 -39.06
N ASN A 583 -15.83 47.84 -40.15
CA ASN A 583 -15.69 48.38 -41.51
C ASN A 583 -16.64 49.56 -41.79
N ASP A 584 -17.87 49.46 -41.30
CA ASP A 584 -18.88 50.51 -41.40
C ASP A 584 -18.50 51.76 -40.59
N LEU A 585 -17.91 51.57 -39.42
CA LEU A 585 -17.34 52.65 -38.61
C LEU A 585 -16.14 53.29 -39.33
N ASN A 586 -15.22 52.48 -39.86
CA ASN A 586 -14.02 52.95 -40.56
C ASN A 586 -14.36 53.77 -41.82
N THR A 587 -15.45 53.42 -42.51
CA THR A 587 -15.94 54.17 -43.69
C THR A 587 -16.52 55.54 -43.28
N ALA A 588 -17.28 55.60 -42.19
CA ALA A 588 -17.90 56.82 -41.67
C ALA A 588 -16.91 57.76 -40.95
N ALA A 589 -15.81 57.21 -40.43
CA ALA A 589 -14.75 57.94 -39.74
C ALA A 589 -13.93 58.90 -40.63
N SER A 590 -14.08 58.82 -41.96
CA SER A 590 -13.31 59.56 -42.97
C SER A 590 -13.44 61.10 -42.93
N GLY A 591 -14.30 61.66 -42.06
CA GLY A 591 -14.48 63.11 -41.86
C GLY A 591 -14.42 63.60 -40.39
N SER A 592 -13.82 62.83 -39.46
CA SER A 592 -13.81 63.14 -38.03
C SER A 592 -12.65 64.06 -37.56
N SER A 593 -12.74 64.61 -36.34
CA SER A 593 -11.75 65.53 -35.74
C SER A 593 -10.48 64.82 -35.22
N ASP A 594 -9.37 65.55 -35.05
CA ASP A 594 -8.05 65.00 -34.66
C ASP A 594 -8.03 64.15 -33.38
N SER A 595 -8.89 64.45 -32.39
CA SER A 595 -8.99 63.68 -31.14
C SER A 595 -9.65 62.31 -31.37
N LEU A 596 -10.77 62.27 -32.11
CA LEU A 596 -11.48 61.03 -32.47
C LEU A 596 -10.65 60.14 -33.40
N LEU A 597 -9.80 60.74 -34.23
CA LEU A 597 -8.84 60.01 -35.06
C LEU A 597 -7.78 59.28 -34.21
N GLY A 598 -7.49 59.74 -33.00
CA GLY A 598 -6.65 59.04 -32.03
C GLY A 598 -7.33 57.78 -31.51
N ASP A 599 -8.53 57.91 -30.95
CA ASP A 599 -9.26 56.78 -30.38
C ASP A 599 -9.68 55.74 -31.43
N LEU A 600 -10.00 56.19 -32.65
CA LEU A 600 -10.28 55.29 -33.79
C LEU A 600 -9.03 54.53 -34.27
N ARG A 601 -7.83 55.10 -34.12
CA ARG A 601 -6.57 54.36 -34.37
C ARG A 601 -6.34 53.29 -33.32
N ASP A 602 -6.63 53.60 -32.06
CA ASP A 602 -6.54 52.65 -30.95
C ASP A 602 -7.50 51.47 -31.12
N ILE A 603 -8.76 51.73 -31.51
CA ILE A 603 -9.75 50.70 -31.84
C ILE A 603 -9.30 49.85 -33.03
N ASN A 604 -8.80 50.49 -34.11
CA ASN A 604 -8.28 49.76 -35.28
C ASN A 604 -7.05 48.91 -34.95
N GLN A 605 -6.15 49.39 -34.08
CA GLN A 605 -4.99 48.62 -33.62
C GLN A 605 -5.43 47.40 -32.81
N GLN A 606 -6.40 47.59 -31.90
CA GLN A 606 -6.96 46.51 -31.09
C GLN A 606 -7.67 45.45 -31.95
N MET A 607 -8.41 45.87 -32.98
CA MET A 607 -9.00 44.97 -33.98
C MET A 607 -7.93 44.19 -34.76
N GLY A 608 -6.77 44.81 -35.02
CA GLY A 608 -5.62 44.13 -35.62
C GLY A 608 -5.03 43.03 -34.74
N VAL A 609 -4.99 43.23 -33.42
CA VAL A 609 -4.57 42.22 -32.45
C VAL A 609 -5.53 41.03 -32.47
N ILE A 610 -6.84 41.29 -32.40
CA ILE A 610 -7.88 40.24 -32.46
C ILE A 610 -7.81 39.46 -33.79
N ALA A 611 -7.66 40.16 -34.92
CA ALA A 611 -7.53 39.51 -36.23
C ALA A 611 -6.25 38.66 -36.35
N SER A 612 -5.13 39.12 -35.77
CA SER A 612 -3.89 38.36 -35.73
C SER A 612 -4.00 37.11 -34.86
N LEU A 613 -4.70 37.20 -33.71
CA LEU A 613 -4.96 36.06 -32.82
C LEU A 613 -5.76 34.96 -33.54
N ILE A 614 -6.78 35.35 -34.31
CA ILE A 614 -7.61 34.43 -35.10
C ILE A 614 -6.83 33.83 -36.28
N GLN A 615 -5.98 34.63 -36.95
CA GLN A 615 -5.14 34.14 -38.06
C GLN A 615 -4.01 33.23 -37.60
N ASP A 616 -3.38 33.52 -36.46
CA ASP A 616 -2.31 32.69 -35.89
C ASP A 616 -2.85 31.29 -35.59
N GLU A 617 -4.03 31.19 -34.97
CA GLU A 617 -4.70 29.92 -34.72
C GLU A 617 -5.10 29.18 -36.03
N GLY A 618 -5.63 29.90 -37.02
CA GLY A 618 -5.97 29.33 -38.34
C GLY A 618 -4.74 28.86 -39.15
N SER A 619 -3.58 29.47 -38.95
CA SER A 619 -2.33 29.08 -39.61
C SER A 619 -1.64 27.87 -38.97
N ARG A 620 -1.86 27.64 -37.66
CA ARG A 620 -1.43 26.43 -36.94
C ARG A 620 -2.13 25.16 -37.45
N GLN A 621 -3.32 25.28 -38.04
CA GLN A 621 -4.05 24.17 -38.68
C GLN A 621 -3.39 23.65 -39.97
N ALA A 622 -2.62 24.47 -40.68
CA ALA A 622 -2.09 24.10 -42.00
C ALA A 622 -0.79 23.27 -41.96
N ASN A 623 -0.18 23.11 -40.77
CA ASN A 623 1.13 22.45 -40.59
C ASN A 623 1.14 21.36 -39.50
N ALA A 624 -0.02 20.85 -39.06
CA ALA A 624 -0.08 19.85 -38.00
C ALA A 624 0.29 18.44 -38.50
N GLN A 625 1.57 18.08 -38.38
CA GLN A 625 1.88 16.79 -37.77
C GLN A 625 1.60 16.95 -36.27
N ASP A 626 0.81 16.05 -35.71
CA ASP A 626 0.38 16.09 -34.31
C ASP A 626 1.58 16.20 -33.36
N HIS A 627 1.57 17.21 -32.49
CA HIS A 627 2.66 17.51 -31.57
C HIS A 627 2.25 17.03 -30.16
N TYR A 628 2.93 16.00 -29.67
CA TYR A 628 2.85 15.53 -28.28
C TYR A 628 3.86 16.33 -27.43
N GLU A 629 3.46 16.82 -26.26
CA GLU A 629 4.35 17.53 -25.34
C GLU A 629 4.07 17.07 -23.89
N ASP A 630 5.01 16.34 -23.28
CA ASP A 630 5.03 16.14 -21.84
C ASP A 630 5.28 17.50 -21.17
N VAL A 631 4.25 18.03 -20.52
CA VAL A 631 4.30 19.36 -19.88
C VAL A 631 4.69 19.30 -18.42
N SER A 632 5.08 18.13 -17.91
CA SER A 632 5.54 17.92 -16.52
C SER A 632 6.81 18.71 -16.17
N ASP A 633 7.43 19.38 -17.15
CA ASP A 633 8.67 20.15 -17.01
C ASP A 633 8.49 21.67 -16.79
N ARG A 634 7.26 22.21 -16.81
CA ARG A 634 6.99 23.66 -16.76
C ARG A 634 6.93 24.23 -15.33
N GLU A 635 7.56 25.38 -15.07
CA GLU A 635 7.53 26.08 -13.76
C GLU A 635 6.11 26.43 -13.25
N THR A 636 5.11 26.46 -14.14
CA THR A 636 3.69 26.73 -13.83
C THR A 636 2.92 25.55 -13.20
N LEU A 637 3.54 24.39 -12.97
CA LEU A 637 2.86 23.16 -12.52
C LEU A 637 2.53 23.12 -11.01
N ARG A 638 3.17 23.95 -10.18
CA ARG A 638 2.83 24.02 -8.74
C ARG A 638 1.39 24.49 -8.49
N SER A 639 0.71 25.06 -9.50
CA SER A 639 -0.67 25.55 -9.42
C SER A 639 -1.76 24.62 -10.00
N GLN A 640 -1.42 23.48 -10.62
CA GLN A 640 -2.42 22.53 -11.14
C GLN A 640 -2.72 21.41 -10.13
N SER A 641 -3.95 20.86 -10.17
CA SER A 641 -4.52 20.07 -9.07
C SER A 641 -4.58 18.55 -9.26
N ALA A 642 -4.71 18.00 -10.47
CA ALA A 642 -4.82 16.55 -10.66
C ALA A 642 -3.47 15.93 -11.08
N GLY A 643 -3.33 14.60 -11.09
CA GLY A 643 -2.09 13.88 -11.42
C GLY A 643 -0.88 14.13 -10.49
N ARG A 644 -1.09 14.60 -9.25
CA ARG A 644 -0.01 15.12 -8.39
C ARG A 644 0.06 14.48 -7.00
N VAL A 645 1.28 14.12 -6.60
CA VAL A 645 1.64 13.74 -5.21
C VAL A 645 2.61 14.78 -4.66
N SER A 646 2.24 15.50 -3.60
CA SER A 646 3.08 16.56 -3.03
C SER A 646 3.18 16.50 -1.50
N ALA A 647 4.33 16.94 -0.97
CA ALA A 647 4.54 17.14 0.47
C ALA A 647 4.23 15.91 1.35
N CYS A 648 4.33 14.70 0.79
CA CYS A 648 3.99 13.47 1.49
C CYS A 648 5.19 12.86 2.20
N ARG A 649 4.94 12.09 3.27
CA ARG A 649 6.01 11.44 4.04
C ARG A 649 5.72 9.97 4.35
N ASN A 650 6.64 9.09 3.98
CA ASN A 650 6.61 7.68 4.37
C ASN A 650 7.69 7.36 5.41
N THR A 651 7.29 6.67 6.47
CA THR A 651 8.17 6.11 7.52
C THR A 651 7.97 4.60 7.68
N GLY A 652 6.90 4.04 7.10
CA GLY A 652 6.60 2.62 7.15
C GLY A 652 7.47 1.80 6.19
N ALA A 653 7.72 0.54 6.54
CA ALA A 653 8.41 -0.39 5.66
C ALA A 653 7.53 -0.75 4.45
N VAL A 654 8.13 -0.79 3.26
CA VAL A 654 7.46 -1.12 2.00
C VAL A 654 8.12 -2.36 1.40
N GLU A 655 7.34 -3.41 1.14
CA GLU A 655 7.80 -4.64 0.51
C GLU A 655 6.95 -5.01 -0.70
N GLY A 656 7.59 -5.32 -1.82
CA GLY A 656 6.90 -5.73 -3.04
C GLY A 656 7.71 -6.65 -3.93
N ASP A 657 7.05 -7.30 -4.89
CA ASP A 657 7.78 -8.14 -5.84
C ASP A 657 8.34 -7.35 -7.02
N LEU A 658 7.63 -6.31 -7.49
CA LEU A 658 8.00 -5.51 -8.67
C LEU A 658 7.49 -4.07 -8.52
N ASN A 659 8.26 -3.09 -9.01
CA ASN A 659 7.90 -1.65 -9.01
C ASN A 659 7.53 -1.17 -7.61
N THR A 660 8.53 -1.02 -6.74
CA THR A 660 8.26 -0.76 -5.33
C THR A 660 9.10 0.40 -4.81
N ALA A 661 8.45 1.33 -4.11
CA ALA A 661 9.13 2.49 -3.54
C ALA A 661 8.48 3.10 -2.30
N GLY A 662 9.20 4.02 -1.67
CA GLY A 662 8.74 4.69 -0.46
C GLY A 662 7.59 5.67 -0.67
N ILE A 663 7.42 6.25 -1.87
CA ILE A 663 6.30 7.17 -2.16
C ILE A 663 5.36 6.55 -3.19
N ALA A 664 5.78 6.39 -4.45
CA ALA A 664 4.98 5.88 -5.55
C ALA A 664 5.58 4.58 -6.12
N GLY A 665 4.83 3.48 -6.12
CA GLY A 665 5.31 2.22 -6.72
C GLY A 665 5.63 2.38 -8.20
N SER A 666 4.70 2.95 -8.95
CA SER A 666 4.90 3.36 -10.34
C SER A 666 4.24 4.70 -10.69
N MET A 667 4.84 5.38 -11.67
CA MET A 667 4.30 6.52 -12.40
C MET A 667 4.24 6.11 -13.87
N ALA A 668 3.10 5.56 -14.27
CA ALA A 668 2.90 4.99 -15.59
C ALA A 668 1.43 5.05 -15.99
N VAL A 669 1.17 5.21 -17.29
CA VAL A 669 -0.13 4.89 -17.88
C VAL A 669 -0.25 3.36 -17.86
N ASP A 670 -1.34 2.83 -17.31
CA ASP A 670 -1.61 1.39 -17.38
C ASP A 670 -1.97 1.03 -18.84
N LEU A 671 -1.00 0.50 -19.59
CA LEU A 671 -1.11 0.23 -21.03
C LEU A 671 -1.94 -1.04 -21.32
N GLU A 672 -3.27 -0.91 -21.27
CA GLU A 672 -4.18 -1.64 -22.18
C GLU A 672 -4.68 -0.74 -23.34
N PHE A 673 -4.18 0.49 -23.43
CA PHE A 673 -4.39 1.41 -24.54
C PHE A 673 -3.14 2.26 -24.71
N ASP A 674 -2.43 2.08 -25.82
CA ASP A 674 -1.27 2.88 -26.22
C ASP A 674 -1.72 3.95 -27.24
N PRO A 675 -2.03 5.19 -26.78
CA PRO A 675 -2.37 6.27 -27.69
C PRO A 675 -1.20 6.69 -28.59
N GLU A 676 0.04 6.22 -28.37
CA GLU A 676 1.20 6.52 -29.25
C GLU A 676 1.10 5.83 -30.61
N ASP A 677 0.44 4.66 -30.71
CA ASP A 677 0.37 3.87 -31.95
C ASP A 677 -1.04 3.81 -32.60
N ASP A 678 -2.12 3.96 -31.83
CA ASP A 678 -3.48 3.61 -32.32
C ASP A 678 -4.32 4.79 -32.85
N LEU A 679 -3.87 6.03 -32.74
CA LEU A 679 -4.61 7.22 -33.20
C LEU A 679 -4.25 7.71 -34.62
N THR A 680 -3.65 6.87 -35.47
CA THR A 680 -3.50 7.21 -36.90
C THR A 680 -4.70 6.75 -37.74
N GLN A 681 -5.83 7.46 -37.68
CA GLN A 681 -6.79 7.47 -38.80
C GLN A 681 -7.33 8.87 -39.11
N GLU A 682 -7.03 9.29 -40.35
CA GLU A 682 -7.49 10.51 -41.00
C GLU A 682 -9.03 10.62 -41.03
N GLY A 683 -9.54 11.78 -40.62
CA GLY A 683 -10.91 12.19 -40.87
C GLY A 683 -11.09 13.68 -40.58
N ASP A 684 -11.57 14.44 -41.56
CA ASP A 684 -11.81 15.89 -41.54
C ASP A 684 -12.38 16.37 -40.19
N ARG A 685 -11.53 16.96 -39.35
CA ARG A 685 -11.95 17.75 -38.19
C ARG A 685 -11.19 19.06 -38.18
N SER A 686 -11.96 20.14 -38.18
CA SER A 686 -11.55 21.51 -38.44
C SER A 686 -10.89 22.22 -37.26
N VAL A 687 -10.33 21.52 -36.26
CA VAL A 687 -9.54 22.10 -35.14
C VAL A 687 -8.60 21.03 -34.54
N SER A 688 -7.33 21.38 -34.30
CA SER A 688 -6.31 20.51 -33.71
C SER A 688 -6.48 20.31 -32.20
N PHE A 689 -6.18 19.12 -31.69
CA PHE A 689 -6.17 18.78 -30.25
C PHE A 689 -4.74 18.68 -29.74
N LEU A 690 -4.48 19.15 -28.51
CA LEU A 690 -3.23 18.90 -27.79
C LEU A 690 -3.53 17.93 -26.64
N ILE A 691 -2.85 16.79 -26.60
CA ILE A 691 -2.92 15.83 -25.49
C ILE A 691 -1.77 16.15 -24.54
N GLN A 692 -2.07 16.53 -23.31
CA GLN A 692 -1.08 16.76 -22.25
C GLN A 692 -1.25 15.70 -21.16
N THR A 693 -0.18 15.00 -20.82
CA THR A 693 -0.09 14.07 -19.70
C THR A 693 0.74 14.68 -18.58
N MET A 694 0.27 14.59 -17.34
CA MET A 694 1.01 15.05 -16.16
C MET A 694 0.96 14.02 -15.04
N ALA A 695 2.14 13.53 -14.64
CA ALA A 695 2.34 12.81 -13.39
C ALA A 695 3.53 13.43 -12.66
N ALA A 696 3.35 13.89 -11.43
CA ALA A 696 4.45 14.56 -10.73
C ALA A 696 4.47 14.31 -9.23
N VAL A 697 5.68 14.08 -8.72
CA VAL A 697 5.97 13.86 -7.29
C VAL A 697 6.87 15.00 -6.80
N PHE A 698 6.36 15.80 -5.86
CA PHE A 698 7.05 17.00 -5.35
C PHE A 698 7.25 16.95 -3.85
N ASP A 699 8.38 17.46 -3.37
CA ASP A 699 8.57 17.78 -1.94
C ASP A 699 8.28 16.58 -1.00
N CYS A 700 8.42 15.36 -1.50
CA CYS A 700 8.09 14.13 -0.78
C CYS A 700 9.31 13.55 -0.06
N VAL A 701 9.09 12.90 1.07
CA VAL A 701 10.17 12.36 1.92
C VAL A 701 9.93 10.89 2.25
N ASN A 702 10.89 10.03 1.92
CA ASN A 702 10.91 8.64 2.36
C ASN A 702 11.99 8.39 3.42
N GLU A 703 11.57 7.88 4.57
CA GLU A 703 12.42 7.41 5.67
C GLU A 703 12.23 5.91 5.94
N GLY A 704 11.21 5.29 5.34
CA GLY A 704 10.93 3.86 5.45
C GLY A 704 11.82 3.00 4.57
N SER A 705 12.13 1.79 5.01
CA SER A 705 12.89 0.81 4.21
C SER A 705 12.06 0.28 3.04
N VAL A 706 12.68 0.15 1.87
CA VAL A 706 12.06 -0.38 0.65
C VAL A 706 12.76 -1.67 0.27
N THR A 707 12.02 -2.78 0.22
CA THR A 707 12.53 -4.10 -0.20
C THR A 707 11.76 -4.61 -1.40
N VAL A 708 12.49 -5.02 -2.44
CA VAL A 708 11.92 -5.47 -3.71
C VAL A 708 12.50 -6.83 -4.08
N LYS A 709 11.65 -7.76 -4.51
CA LYS A 709 12.13 -9.08 -4.96
C LYS A 709 12.73 -9.05 -6.36
N LYS A 710 12.11 -8.34 -7.30
CA LYS A 710 12.56 -8.22 -8.69
C LYS A 710 13.03 -6.78 -8.97
N ASP A 711 12.69 -6.25 -10.13
CA ASP A 711 13.17 -4.98 -10.66
C ASP A 711 12.46 -3.75 -10.08
N CYS A 712 13.10 -2.59 -10.29
CA CYS A 712 12.58 -1.25 -10.03
C CYS A 712 12.35 -0.96 -8.54
N ALA A 713 13.46 -0.92 -7.79
CA ALA A 713 13.49 -0.48 -6.40
C ALA A 713 13.86 1.01 -6.30
N GLY A 714 12.96 1.83 -5.75
CA GLY A 714 13.20 3.27 -5.59
C GLY A 714 12.94 3.75 -4.17
N GLY A 715 13.63 4.78 -3.71
CA GLY A 715 13.26 5.42 -2.44
C GLY A 715 12.01 6.30 -2.55
N ILE A 716 11.80 6.96 -3.69
CA ILE A 716 10.63 7.79 -3.98
C ILE A 716 9.74 7.09 -5.00
N VAL A 717 10.26 6.75 -6.18
CA VAL A 717 9.49 6.14 -7.27
C VAL A 717 10.10 4.82 -7.71
N GLY A 718 9.32 3.74 -7.82
CA GLY A 718 9.88 2.45 -8.25
C GLY A 718 10.20 2.47 -9.75
N LEU A 719 9.15 2.56 -10.55
CA LEU A 719 9.19 2.73 -12.00
C LEU A 719 8.60 4.09 -12.38
N MET A 720 9.31 4.89 -13.15
CA MET A 720 8.84 6.18 -13.66
C MET A 720 8.92 6.20 -15.18
N ASP A 721 7.87 5.73 -15.86
CA ASP A 721 7.78 5.70 -17.32
C ASP A 721 7.58 7.11 -17.90
N LEU A 722 6.92 7.99 -17.16
CA LEU A 722 6.67 9.38 -17.53
C LEU A 722 6.62 10.28 -16.30
N GLY A 723 6.70 11.59 -16.53
CA GLY A 723 6.53 12.59 -15.47
C GLY A 723 7.83 13.04 -14.80
N MET A 724 7.71 13.58 -13.58
CA MET A 724 8.83 14.21 -12.89
C MET A 724 8.82 13.97 -11.38
N ALA A 725 10.01 13.71 -10.83
CA ALA A 725 10.28 13.76 -9.38
C ALA A 725 11.14 14.99 -9.08
N ASP A 726 10.64 15.89 -8.23
CA ASP A 726 11.34 17.14 -7.88
C ASP A 726 11.36 17.43 -6.39
N SER A 727 12.50 17.95 -5.92
CA SER A 727 12.69 18.36 -4.53
C SER A 727 12.39 17.26 -3.50
N CYS A 728 12.48 15.99 -3.92
CA CYS A 728 12.18 14.83 -3.08
C CYS A 728 13.42 14.33 -2.32
N GLN A 729 13.19 13.66 -1.18
CA GLN A 729 14.25 13.28 -0.24
C GLN A 729 14.12 11.80 0.19
N SER A 730 15.19 11.03 0.08
CA SER A 730 15.20 9.62 0.46
C SER A 730 16.31 9.28 1.45
N TYR A 731 15.91 8.64 2.55
CA TYR A 731 16.77 8.31 3.70
C TYR A 731 16.65 6.85 4.14
N GLY A 732 15.58 6.16 3.78
CA GLY A 732 15.39 4.74 4.09
C GLY A 732 16.16 3.84 3.13
N ASP A 733 16.64 2.70 3.63
CA ASP A 733 17.41 1.74 2.82
C ASP A 733 16.56 1.19 1.66
N VAL A 734 17.16 1.11 0.47
CA VAL A 734 16.52 0.59 -0.75
C VAL A 734 17.24 -0.67 -1.19
N LYS A 735 16.52 -1.79 -1.25
CA LYS A 735 17.12 -3.11 -1.52
C LYS A 735 16.31 -3.88 -2.56
N SER A 736 16.94 -4.18 -3.69
CA SER A 736 16.48 -5.23 -4.61
C SER A 736 17.24 -6.53 -4.35
N THR A 737 16.52 -7.63 -4.08
CA THR A 737 17.12 -8.94 -3.79
C THR A 737 17.39 -9.77 -5.05
N GLY A 738 16.58 -9.58 -6.08
CA GLY A 738 16.62 -10.36 -7.32
C GLY A 738 16.75 -9.54 -8.60
N GLY A 739 16.44 -8.24 -8.57
CA GLY A 739 16.38 -7.37 -9.73
C GLY A 739 17.62 -6.52 -9.98
N SER A 740 17.55 -5.83 -11.10
CA SER A 740 18.63 -5.13 -11.79
C SER A 740 18.63 -3.64 -11.48
N TYR A 741 17.46 -2.99 -11.41
CA TYR A 741 17.36 -1.54 -11.27
C TYR A 741 17.04 -1.13 -9.83
N ALA A 742 17.97 -0.43 -9.19
CA ALA A 742 17.78 0.11 -7.84
C ALA A 742 18.37 1.53 -7.72
N GLY A 743 17.61 2.46 -7.16
CA GLY A 743 18.10 3.81 -6.90
C GLY A 743 17.51 4.48 -5.67
N GLY A 744 18.28 5.42 -5.12
CA GLY A 744 17.87 6.11 -3.89
C GLY A 744 16.64 6.99 -4.07
N ILE A 745 16.41 7.55 -5.26
CA ILE A 745 15.19 8.28 -5.62
C ILE A 745 14.31 7.41 -6.51
N ALA A 746 14.83 6.94 -7.65
CA ALA A 746 14.09 6.13 -8.60
C ALA A 746 14.78 4.80 -8.94
N GLY A 747 14.03 3.72 -9.16
CA GLY A 747 14.60 2.49 -9.68
C GLY A 747 14.97 2.63 -11.16
N ASP A 748 13.95 2.81 -11.99
CA ASP A 748 14.06 3.09 -13.42
C ASP A 748 13.23 4.34 -13.76
N ALA A 749 13.82 5.27 -14.51
CA ALA A 749 13.29 6.61 -14.71
C ALA A 749 13.46 7.08 -16.14
N ALA A 750 12.43 6.93 -16.96
CA ALA A 750 12.31 7.58 -18.27
C ALA A 750 11.90 9.05 -18.15
N GLY A 751 11.23 9.43 -17.06
CA GLY A 751 10.94 10.83 -16.71
C GLY A 751 12.13 11.61 -16.12
N ALA A 752 11.88 12.85 -15.70
CA ALA A 752 12.91 13.74 -15.15
C ALA A 752 13.03 13.66 -13.63
N ILE A 753 14.27 13.65 -13.11
CA ILE A 753 14.57 13.79 -11.69
C ILE A 753 15.34 15.08 -11.46
N ARG A 754 14.80 15.98 -10.65
CA ARG A 754 15.37 17.31 -10.40
C ARG A 754 15.48 17.64 -8.93
N SER A 755 16.57 18.32 -8.54
CA SER A 755 16.73 18.87 -7.18
C SER A 755 16.52 17.87 -6.03
N CYS A 756 16.68 16.56 -6.30
CA CYS A 756 16.38 15.50 -5.34
C CYS A 756 17.60 15.12 -4.51
N TRP A 757 17.36 14.70 -3.27
CA TRP A 757 18.38 14.43 -2.26
C TRP A 757 18.30 12.99 -1.75
N SER A 758 19.42 12.28 -1.79
CA SER A 758 19.47 10.88 -1.36
C SER A 758 20.61 10.63 -0.37
N ARG A 759 20.30 10.01 0.77
CA ARG A 759 21.27 9.57 1.80
C ARG A 759 20.84 8.24 2.41
N CYS A 760 20.68 7.23 1.56
CA CYS A 760 20.34 5.86 1.93
C CYS A 760 21.42 4.86 1.49
N THR A 761 21.31 3.61 1.93
CA THR A 761 22.02 2.50 1.29
C THR A 761 21.15 1.93 0.17
N VAL A 762 21.71 1.80 -1.02
CA VAL A 762 21.04 1.23 -2.20
C VAL A 762 21.74 -0.07 -2.59
N THR A 763 21.01 -1.18 -2.60
CA THR A 763 21.53 -2.49 -2.98
C THR A 763 20.73 -3.07 -4.14
N GLY A 764 21.41 -3.58 -5.17
CA GLY A 764 20.79 -4.27 -6.31
C GLY A 764 21.80 -5.10 -7.09
N LYS A 765 21.41 -5.66 -8.24
CA LYS A 765 22.33 -6.47 -9.06
C LYS A 765 23.07 -5.66 -10.13
N HIS A 766 22.38 -5.14 -11.14
CA HIS A 766 23.06 -4.70 -12.37
C HIS A 766 23.22 -3.19 -12.55
N SER A 767 22.21 -2.39 -12.23
CA SER A 767 22.19 -0.94 -12.45
C SER A 767 21.76 -0.28 -11.15
N VAL A 768 22.76 0.12 -10.34
CA VAL A 768 22.55 0.62 -8.98
C VAL A 768 23.10 2.03 -8.85
N GLY A 769 22.25 2.99 -8.51
CA GLY A 769 22.68 4.38 -8.35
C GLY A 769 22.21 5.05 -7.07
N GLY A 770 22.96 6.04 -6.61
CA GLY A 770 22.56 6.80 -5.42
C GLY A 770 21.29 7.65 -5.63
N ILE A 771 21.02 8.10 -6.86
CA ILE A 771 19.79 8.79 -7.26
C ILE A 771 18.90 7.84 -8.07
N THR A 772 19.41 7.27 -9.16
CA THR A 772 18.63 6.37 -10.02
C THR A 772 19.39 5.10 -10.39
N GLY A 773 18.71 3.97 -10.52
CA GLY A 773 19.30 2.78 -11.13
C GLY A 773 19.60 3.04 -12.61
N ARG A 774 18.56 3.36 -13.37
CA ARG A 774 18.63 3.82 -14.77
C ARG A 774 17.83 5.10 -14.94
N GLY A 775 18.41 6.11 -15.61
CA GLY A 775 17.76 7.42 -15.77
C GLY A 775 17.89 8.04 -17.15
N ALA A 776 16.84 8.76 -17.56
CA ALA A 776 16.84 9.63 -18.73
C ALA A 776 17.41 11.01 -18.37
N VAL A 777 16.72 11.80 -17.52
CA VAL A 777 17.12 13.19 -17.24
C VAL A 777 17.38 13.40 -15.75
N LEU A 778 18.61 13.76 -15.40
CA LEU A 778 19.04 14.07 -14.03
C LEU A 778 19.57 15.51 -13.96
N THR A 779 18.93 16.36 -13.15
CA THR A 779 19.36 17.76 -13.00
C THR A 779 19.45 18.13 -11.53
N ASP A 780 20.56 18.77 -11.14
CA ASP A 780 20.72 19.33 -9.79
C ASP A 780 20.46 18.35 -8.63
N CYS A 781 20.67 17.05 -8.85
CA CYS A 781 20.49 16.04 -7.81
C CYS A 781 21.70 15.99 -6.87
N ARG A 782 21.46 15.59 -5.61
CA ARG A 782 22.46 15.55 -4.53
C ARG A 782 22.46 14.18 -3.88
N SER A 783 23.61 13.51 -3.88
CA SER A 783 23.71 12.14 -3.37
C SER A 783 24.81 11.97 -2.32
N ALA A 784 24.47 11.38 -1.19
CA ALA A 784 25.41 10.76 -0.27
C ALA A 784 25.04 9.29 -0.04
N ALA A 785 24.36 8.68 -1.02
CA ALA A 785 23.89 7.31 -0.93
C ALA A 785 25.00 6.29 -1.21
N GLN A 786 25.02 5.21 -0.44
CA GLN A 786 25.97 4.12 -0.60
C GLN A 786 25.39 3.08 -1.55
N ALA A 787 25.87 3.08 -2.80
CA ALA A 787 25.41 2.17 -3.84
C ALA A 787 26.25 0.87 -3.86
N HIS A 788 25.56 -0.27 -3.81
CA HIS A 788 26.13 -1.62 -3.86
C HIS A 788 25.47 -2.43 -4.98
N GLY A 789 26.19 -2.63 -6.08
CA GLY A 789 25.78 -3.46 -7.21
C GLY A 789 26.88 -4.41 -7.68
N ASP A 790 26.47 -5.48 -8.36
CA ASP A 790 27.37 -6.45 -9.01
C ASP A 790 27.90 -5.92 -10.36
N ALA A 791 27.13 -5.04 -11.02
CA ALA A 791 27.50 -4.33 -12.24
C ALA A 791 26.99 -2.87 -12.19
N LYS A 792 27.38 -2.05 -13.17
CA LYS A 792 27.00 -0.64 -13.40
C LYS A 792 26.52 0.11 -12.16
N THR A 793 27.48 0.49 -11.32
CA THR A 793 27.22 1.12 -10.02
C THR A 793 27.77 2.53 -10.00
N GLY A 794 26.98 3.50 -9.52
CA GLY A 794 27.42 4.88 -9.39
C GLY A 794 26.79 5.65 -8.24
N SER A 795 27.47 6.70 -7.76
CA SER A 795 26.90 7.53 -6.68
C SER A 795 25.72 8.39 -7.10
N VAL A 796 25.52 8.61 -8.41
CA VAL A 796 24.36 9.32 -8.95
C VAL A 796 23.49 8.36 -9.74
N ALA A 797 24.04 7.71 -10.77
CA ALA A 797 23.29 6.77 -11.60
C ALA A 797 24.05 5.46 -11.78
N GLY A 798 23.33 4.34 -11.83
CA GLY A 798 23.91 3.08 -12.32
C GLY A 798 24.24 3.21 -13.80
N GLU A 799 23.26 3.60 -14.60
CA GLU A 799 23.43 3.94 -16.02
C GLU A 799 22.47 5.05 -16.46
N LEU A 800 22.80 5.69 -17.59
CA LEU A 800 21.89 6.59 -18.30
C LEU A 800 21.31 5.86 -19.52
N MET A 801 20.10 6.26 -19.93
CA MET A 801 19.49 5.82 -21.19
C MET A 801 20.27 6.36 -22.41
N GLU A 802 19.98 5.86 -23.61
CA GLU A 802 20.78 6.15 -24.83
C GLU A 802 20.87 7.65 -25.17
N ASP A 803 19.82 8.41 -24.86
CA ASP A 803 19.71 9.87 -24.97
C ASP A 803 19.70 10.60 -23.62
N GLY A 804 20.03 9.88 -22.54
CA GLY A 804 19.98 10.39 -21.19
C GLY A 804 21.04 11.46 -20.91
N THR A 805 20.68 12.44 -20.08
CA THR A 805 21.55 13.54 -19.66
C THR A 805 21.61 13.67 -18.15
N ALA A 806 22.80 13.98 -17.65
CA ALA A 806 23.02 14.41 -16.28
C ALA A 806 23.66 15.81 -16.29
N SER A 807 23.15 16.72 -15.47
CA SER A 807 23.69 18.08 -15.36
C SER A 807 23.62 18.60 -13.93
N GLY A 808 24.68 19.29 -13.50
CA GLY A 808 24.72 19.95 -12.18
C GLY A 808 24.60 19.01 -10.98
N CYS A 809 24.75 17.68 -11.15
CA CYS A 809 24.60 16.73 -10.05
C CYS A 809 25.86 16.72 -9.16
N LEU A 810 25.67 16.55 -7.85
CA LEU A 810 26.75 16.51 -6.87
C LEU A 810 26.65 15.25 -6.01
N TYR A 811 27.78 14.66 -5.66
CA TYR A 811 27.81 13.51 -4.74
C TYR A 811 28.94 13.59 -3.71
N ALA A 812 28.74 12.96 -2.56
CA ALA A 812 29.70 12.97 -1.48
C ALA A 812 31.02 12.27 -1.87
N GLU A 813 32.15 12.94 -1.60
CA GLU A 813 33.49 12.38 -1.79
C GLU A 813 33.70 11.09 -0.99
N GLY A 814 34.52 10.19 -1.54
CA GLY A 814 34.83 8.89 -0.93
C GLY A 814 33.85 7.77 -1.31
N LEU A 815 32.79 8.08 -2.05
CA LEU A 815 31.88 7.09 -2.65
C LEU A 815 32.36 6.65 -4.05
N THR A 816 31.66 5.69 -4.66
CA THR A 816 31.85 5.28 -6.05
C THR A 816 31.71 6.47 -7.00
N ALA A 817 32.43 6.50 -8.12
CA ALA A 817 32.25 7.57 -9.10
C ALA A 817 30.81 7.61 -9.66
N ALA A 818 30.41 8.74 -10.26
CA ALA A 818 29.01 9.12 -10.34
C ALA A 818 28.09 8.24 -11.22
N ILE A 819 28.50 7.90 -12.44
CA ILE A 819 27.69 7.24 -13.47
C ILE A 819 28.47 6.05 -13.99
N ASP A 820 28.01 4.83 -13.74
CA ASP A 820 28.72 3.59 -14.09
C ASP A 820 30.21 3.63 -13.69
N GLY A 821 30.50 4.13 -12.49
CA GLY A 821 31.87 4.29 -11.99
C GLY A 821 32.71 5.36 -12.70
N VAL A 822 32.10 6.31 -13.42
CA VAL A 822 32.79 7.45 -14.06
C VAL A 822 32.13 8.78 -13.67
N SER A 823 32.95 9.81 -13.40
CA SER A 823 32.47 11.18 -13.16
C SER A 823 32.87 12.10 -14.31
N TYR A 824 31.88 12.82 -14.85
CA TYR A 824 32.04 13.75 -15.96
C TYR A 824 31.82 15.19 -15.48
N ALA A 825 32.74 16.08 -15.86
CA ALA A 825 32.70 17.48 -15.46
C ALA A 825 31.42 18.17 -15.95
N GLY A 826 30.80 18.98 -15.08
CA GLY A 826 29.51 19.65 -15.34
C GLY A 826 28.28 18.74 -15.36
N GLN A 827 28.46 17.41 -15.34
CA GLN A 827 27.37 16.44 -15.27
C GLN A 827 27.15 15.97 -13.83
N ALA A 828 28.16 15.31 -13.26
CA ALA A 828 28.09 14.73 -11.93
C ALA A 828 29.47 14.72 -11.24
N GLU A 829 29.63 15.57 -10.24
CA GLU A 829 30.93 15.91 -9.63
C GLU A 829 30.99 15.56 -8.14
N PRO A 830 32.15 15.09 -7.64
CA PRO A 830 32.34 14.87 -6.21
C PRO A 830 32.45 16.20 -5.46
N ILE A 831 31.93 16.23 -4.24
CA ILE A 831 32.03 17.34 -3.30
C ILE A 831 32.15 16.80 -1.87
N ALA A 832 32.86 17.51 -0.99
CA ALA A 832 32.92 17.14 0.42
C ALA A 832 31.51 17.12 1.05
N PHE A 833 31.21 16.10 1.87
CA PHE A 833 29.89 15.97 2.49
C PHE A 833 29.51 17.20 3.33
N SER A 834 30.49 17.81 4.02
CA SER A 834 30.28 19.05 4.78
C SER A 834 29.81 20.21 3.91
N ASP A 835 30.31 20.31 2.68
CA ASP A 835 29.96 21.38 1.74
C ASP A 835 28.60 21.11 1.11
N LEU A 836 28.27 19.83 0.88
CA LEU A 836 26.94 19.41 0.41
C LEU A 836 25.86 19.72 1.47
N CYS A 837 26.16 19.54 2.76
CA CYS A 837 25.30 19.99 3.87
C CYS A 837 25.24 21.52 4.03
N ALA A 838 26.22 22.27 3.53
CA ALA A 838 26.29 23.72 3.63
C ALA A 838 25.62 24.44 2.45
N LEU A 839 25.11 23.71 1.45
CA LEU A 839 24.38 24.29 0.32
C LEU A 839 23.11 25.02 0.80
N PRO A 840 22.72 26.14 0.15
CA PRO A 840 21.56 26.94 0.56
C PRO A 840 20.23 26.18 0.54
N ASP A 841 20.12 25.17 -0.32
CA ASP A 841 18.96 24.30 -0.56
C ASP A 841 19.04 22.97 0.19
N ALA A 842 20.05 22.76 1.05
CA ALA A 842 20.23 21.51 1.80
C ALA A 842 19.07 21.26 2.79
N PRO A 843 18.36 20.12 2.68
CA PRO A 843 17.29 19.78 3.62
C PRO A 843 17.84 19.56 5.04
N GLU A 844 17.09 19.97 6.06
CA GLU A 844 17.47 19.79 7.47
C GLU A 844 17.73 18.31 7.80
N ASN A 845 16.87 17.40 7.30
CA ASN A 845 17.00 15.96 7.53
C ASN A 845 18.26 15.35 6.87
N PHE A 846 18.79 16.00 5.83
CA PHE A 846 19.98 15.52 5.15
C PHE A 846 21.23 15.65 6.03
N SER A 847 21.32 16.74 6.78
CA SER A 847 22.45 17.05 7.67
C SER A 847 22.41 16.29 9.00
N ASN A 848 21.30 15.62 9.30
CA ASN A 848 21.11 14.80 10.48
C ASN A 848 21.36 13.32 10.14
N LEU A 849 22.14 12.63 10.96
CA LEU A 849 22.49 11.21 10.85
C LEU A 849 21.72 10.38 11.88
N THR A 850 21.42 9.13 11.55
CA THR A 850 20.63 8.22 12.38
C THR A 850 21.47 7.05 12.87
N LEU A 851 21.47 6.81 14.18
CA LEU A 851 22.09 5.66 14.83
C LEU A 851 21.01 4.75 15.42
N THR A 852 20.90 3.54 14.89
CA THR A 852 19.91 2.54 15.32
C THR A 852 20.59 1.48 16.17
N PHE A 853 20.19 1.33 17.42
CA PHE A 853 20.72 0.35 18.37
C PHE A 853 19.83 -0.88 18.37
N THR A 854 20.40 -2.07 18.17
CA THR A 854 19.62 -3.32 18.02
C THR A 854 20.10 -4.45 18.95
N ASP A 855 19.20 -5.36 19.26
CA ASP A 855 19.44 -6.64 19.91
C ASP A 855 18.93 -7.76 18.98
N GLY A 856 19.82 -8.31 18.15
CA GLY A 856 19.42 -9.17 17.02
C GLY A 856 18.50 -8.41 16.05
N GLU A 857 17.30 -8.93 15.82
CA GLU A 857 16.30 -8.32 14.94
C GLU A 857 15.45 -7.23 15.63
N SER A 858 15.58 -7.05 16.95
CA SER A 858 14.78 -6.07 17.71
C SER A 858 15.50 -4.71 17.82
N VAL A 859 14.81 -3.61 17.53
CA VAL A 859 15.34 -2.24 17.72
C VAL A 859 15.18 -1.81 19.17
N VAL A 860 16.29 -1.46 19.83
CA VAL A 860 16.35 -0.98 21.21
C VAL A 860 16.11 0.54 21.27
N ALA A 861 16.75 1.31 20.39
CA ALA A 861 16.57 2.76 20.30
C ALA A 861 17.08 3.32 18.95
N THR A 862 16.53 4.45 18.51
CA THR A 862 17.00 5.19 17.33
C THR A 862 17.30 6.62 17.73
N LEU A 863 18.55 7.08 17.54
CA LEU A 863 19.01 8.41 17.93
C LEU A 863 19.44 9.22 16.70
N THR A 864 19.14 10.51 16.70
CA THR A 864 19.50 11.43 15.61
C THR A 864 20.54 12.43 16.08
N VAL A 865 21.62 12.58 15.31
CA VAL A 865 22.73 13.50 15.60
C VAL A 865 23.12 14.27 14.34
N PRO A 866 23.45 15.57 14.42
CA PRO A 866 23.95 16.30 13.26
C PRO A 866 25.29 15.71 12.79
N TYR A 867 25.62 15.84 11.50
CA TYR A 867 26.92 15.42 10.98
C TYR A 867 28.08 16.09 11.74
N GLY A 868 29.03 15.28 12.22
CA GLY A 868 30.12 15.72 13.10
C GLY A 868 29.72 15.95 14.56
N GLY A 869 28.47 15.63 14.93
CA GLY A 869 27.95 15.72 16.29
C GLY A 869 28.38 14.56 17.18
N ALA A 870 28.27 14.76 18.49
CA ALA A 870 28.57 13.77 19.52
C ALA A 870 27.28 13.19 20.13
N LEU A 871 27.38 11.96 20.65
CA LEU A 871 26.32 11.30 21.39
C LEU A 871 26.66 11.31 22.90
N ASP A 872 25.86 12.01 23.70
CA ASP A 872 26.16 12.24 25.13
C ASP A 872 25.95 11.00 26.02
N SER A 873 25.00 10.13 25.66
CA SER A 873 24.67 8.92 26.42
C SER A 873 24.14 7.80 25.53
N LEU A 874 24.62 6.56 25.77
CA LEU A 874 24.15 5.36 25.07
C LEU A 874 22.90 4.77 25.73
N PRO A 875 22.00 4.14 24.96
CA PRO A 875 20.80 3.47 25.50
C PRO A 875 21.17 2.24 26.34
N GLU A 876 20.30 1.87 27.28
CA GLU A 876 20.47 0.65 28.10
C GLU A 876 20.32 -0.62 27.24
N ILE A 877 21.13 -1.64 27.54
CA ILE A 877 21.15 -2.91 26.78
C ILE A 877 20.23 -3.94 27.44
N PRO A 878 19.35 -4.64 26.70
CA PRO A 878 18.56 -5.74 27.25
C PRO A 878 19.43 -6.83 27.88
N ALA A 879 19.02 -7.38 29.03
CA ALA A 879 19.76 -8.44 29.70
C ALA A 879 19.44 -9.82 29.10
N ARG A 880 20.47 -10.61 28.76
CA ARG A 880 20.33 -12.04 28.37
C ARG A 880 20.93 -12.96 29.43
N GLU A 881 20.21 -14.03 29.75
CA GLU A 881 20.64 -15.00 30.75
C GLU A 881 21.94 -15.70 30.30
N GLY A 882 22.94 -15.74 31.19
CA GLY A 882 24.22 -16.42 30.90
C GLY A 882 25.27 -15.61 30.11
N CYS A 883 24.98 -14.36 29.75
CA CYS A 883 25.92 -13.48 29.03
C CYS A 883 26.08 -12.11 29.72
N SER A 884 27.24 -11.47 29.54
CA SER A 884 27.41 -10.01 29.68
C SER A 884 27.16 -9.33 28.33
N ALA A 885 26.71 -8.07 28.32
CA ALA A 885 26.35 -7.35 27.11
C ALA A 885 27.04 -5.97 27.05
N SER A 886 27.48 -5.56 25.87
CA SER A 886 28.09 -4.23 25.65
C SER A 886 27.82 -3.74 24.23
N TRP A 887 27.72 -2.41 24.05
CA TRP A 887 27.76 -1.81 22.72
C TRP A 887 29.19 -1.86 22.15
N PRO A 888 29.35 -1.97 20.82
CA PRO A 888 30.66 -1.92 20.18
C PRO A 888 31.47 -0.66 20.56
N ALA A 889 32.78 -0.81 20.70
CA ALA A 889 33.71 0.29 20.96
C ALA A 889 33.92 1.15 19.71
N LEU A 890 33.00 2.08 19.47
CA LEU A 890 33.05 3.08 18.40
C LEU A 890 33.36 4.47 18.97
N ASP A 891 33.84 5.38 18.13
CA ASP A 891 33.95 6.79 18.48
C ASP A 891 32.58 7.46 18.36
N TYR A 892 31.91 7.64 19.51
CA TYR A 892 30.59 8.28 19.57
C TYR A 892 30.68 9.82 19.67
N SER A 893 31.89 10.40 19.67
CA SER A 893 32.09 11.85 19.83
C SER A 893 32.06 12.64 18.52
N CYS A 894 32.20 11.95 17.38
CA CYS A 894 32.19 12.55 16.06
C CYS A 894 31.52 11.59 15.07
N ILE A 895 30.19 11.68 14.95
CA ILE A 895 29.41 10.81 14.10
C ILE A 895 29.37 11.39 12.68
N THR A 896 29.91 10.65 11.72
CA THR A 896 30.00 11.07 10.31
C THR A 896 29.21 10.17 9.35
N ALA A 897 28.58 9.11 9.86
CA ALA A 897 27.71 8.23 9.08
C ALA A 897 26.57 7.65 9.94
N SER A 898 25.41 7.45 9.32
CA SER A 898 24.28 6.71 9.90
C SER A 898 24.63 5.21 9.96
N ARG A 899 24.32 4.53 11.06
CA ARG A 899 24.71 3.12 11.27
C ARG A 899 23.75 2.37 12.20
N THR A 900 23.62 1.07 11.97
CA THR A 900 23.03 0.14 12.93
C THR A 900 24.12 -0.45 13.82
N ILE A 901 23.89 -0.44 15.13
CA ILE A 901 24.83 -0.84 16.18
C ILE A 901 24.19 -1.99 16.97
N GLU A 902 24.72 -3.19 16.79
CA GLU A 902 24.20 -4.39 17.43
C GLU A 902 24.85 -4.64 18.80
N ALA A 903 24.04 -5.04 19.78
CA ALA A 903 24.50 -5.40 21.12
C ALA A 903 25.35 -6.67 21.07
N VAL A 904 26.54 -6.63 21.65
CA VAL A 904 27.47 -7.76 21.70
C VAL A 904 27.27 -8.51 23.01
N TYR A 905 26.77 -9.75 22.92
CA TYR A 905 26.62 -10.65 24.06
C TYR A 905 27.79 -11.61 24.17
N THR A 906 28.44 -11.62 25.33
CA THR A 906 29.56 -12.52 25.60
C THR A 906 29.19 -13.50 26.72
N PRO A 907 29.26 -14.83 26.49
CA PRO A 907 28.97 -15.82 27.52
C PRO A 907 29.93 -15.70 28.70
N TYR A 908 29.42 -15.92 29.92
CA TYR A 908 30.28 -16.02 31.11
C TYR A 908 31.24 -17.20 31.00
N ARG A 909 32.46 -17.03 31.50
CA ARG A 909 33.41 -18.15 31.66
C ARG A 909 33.02 -18.96 32.89
N SER A 910 32.92 -20.29 32.71
CA SER A 910 32.59 -21.23 33.79
C SER A 910 33.79 -21.61 34.66
N ALA A 911 35.02 -21.41 34.16
CA ALA A 911 36.25 -21.74 34.89
C ALA A 911 37.42 -20.80 34.58
N LEU A 912 38.26 -20.55 35.58
CA LEU A 912 39.55 -19.87 35.48
C LEU A 912 40.66 -20.80 35.97
N SER A 913 41.84 -20.70 35.37
CA SER A 913 43.02 -21.51 35.71
C SER A 913 44.15 -20.62 36.24
N ASP A 914 45.00 -21.18 37.09
CA ASP A 914 46.24 -20.55 37.57
C ASP A 914 47.35 -20.46 36.51
N GLY A 915 47.13 -21.05 35.34
CA GLY A 915 48.02 -20.98 34.19
C GLY A 915 49.18 -21.97 34.23
N SER A 916 49.22 -22.91 35.17
CA SER A 916 50.19 -24.01 35.13
C SER A 916 49.73 -25.12 34.17
N GLU A 917 50.67 -25.85 33.58
CA GLU A 917 50.37 -27.04 32.78
C GLU A 917 51.02 -28.29 33.38
N PRO A 918 50.24 -29.24 33.90
CA PRO A 918 48.79 -29.16 34.12
C PRO A 918 48.39 -28.17 35.24
N ALA A 919 47.14 -27.67 35.21
CA ALA A 919 46.64 -26.68 36.17
C ALA A 919 46.68 -27.23 37.61
N GLN A 920 47.25 -26.47 38.54
CA GLN A 920 47.33 -26.86 39.94
C GLN A 920 46.10 -26.37 40.70
N ILE A 921 45.56 -25.21 40.30
CA ILE A 921 44.34 -24.60 40.83
C ILE A 921 43.42 -24.14 39.70
N LEU A 922 42.15 -24.53 39.79
CA LEU A 922 41.06 -23.97 38.99
C LEU A 922 40.04 -23.30 39.92
N ALA A 923 39.39 -22.25 39.44
CA ALA A 923 38.16 -21.74 40.04
C ALA A 923 37.01 -21.95 39.08
N GLU A 924 35.96 -22.64 39.52
CA GLU A 924 34.69 -22.80 38.83
C GLU A 924 33.67 -21.79 39.38
N GLY A 925 32.91 -21.15 38.49
CA GLY A 925 32.00 -20.05 38.84
C GLY A 925 31.48 -19.30 37.62
N ARG A 926 30.86 -18.13 37.83
CA ARG A 926 30.45 -17.22 36.74
C ARG A 926 31.43 -16.07 36.68
N PHE A 927 32.28 -16.06 35.66
CA PHE A 927 33.33 -15.06 35.52
C PHE A 927 33.14 -14.22 34.24
N GLY A 928 33.34 -12.92 34.36
CA GLY A 928 33.44 -11.99 33.24
C GLY A 928 34.66 -12.28 32.37
N THR A 929 34.74 -11.64 31.21
CA THR A 929 35.82 -11.93 30.25
C THR A 929 37.19 -11.46 30.70
N ALA A 930 37.23 -10.38 31.51
CA ALA A 930 38.44 -9.83 32.09
C ALA A 930 38.87 -10.49 33.40
N ALA A 931 38.13 -11.49 33.89
CA ALA A 931 38.42 -12.12 35.17
C ALA A 931 39.75 -12.88 35.14
N LYS A 932 40.52 -12.76 36.23
CA LYS A 932 41.85 -13.39 36.37
C LYS A 932 41.94 -14.15 37.67
N LEU A 933 42.57 -15.32 37.61
CA LEU A 933 42.98 -16.09 38.78
C LEU A 933 44.48 -15.96 38.99
N SER A 934 44.89 -15.72 40.22
CA SER A 934 46.28 -15.77 40.66
C SER A 934 46.39 -16.65 41.90
N ALA A 935 47.39 -17.51 41.93
CA ALA A 935 47.65 -18.43 43.03
C ALA A 935 49.11 -18.31 43.46
N VAL A 936 49.34 -18.15 44.77
CA VAL A 936 50.69 -18.09 45.36
C VAL A 936 50.78 -19.14 46.46
N SER A 937 51.88 -19.89 46.49
CA SER A 937 52.15 -20.88 47.53
C SER A 937 53.38 -20.54 48.38
N GLU A 938 53.31 -20.87 49.66
CA GLU A 938 54.44 -20.77 50.60
C GLU A 938 54.42 -21.91 51.62
N GLU A 939 55.61 -22.37 52.06
CA GLU A 939 55.71 -23.30 53.19
C GLU A 939 55.58 -22.52 54.49
N SER A 940 54.58 -22.85 55.30
CA SER A 940 54.28 -22.11 56.52
C SER A 940 53.87 -23.03 57.67
N THR A 941 54.26 -22.64 58.88
CA THR A 941 53.83 -23.29 60.12
C THR A 941 52.78 -22.43 60.79
N TRP A 942 51.60 -22.99 61.02
CA TRP A 942 50.46 -22.29 61.60
C TRP A 942 49.82 -23.11 62.72
N GLN A 943 49.03 -22.46 63.58
CA GLN A 943 48.28 -23.14 64.65
C GLN A 943 46.79 -23.15 64.30
N ASP A 944 46.13 -24.28 64.54
CA ASP A 944 44.68 -24.36 64.46
C ASP A 944 44.00 -23.67 65.66
N THR A 945 42.68 -23.53 65.59
CA THR A 945 41.86 -22.94 66.66
C THR A 945 41.90 -23.72 67.98
N ALA A 946 42.45 -24.94 68.00
CA ALA A 946 42.68 -25.75 69.19
C ALA A 946 44.13 -25.65 69.72
N GLY A 947 44.99 -24.83 69.09
CA GLY A 947 46.38 -24.58 69.48
C GLY A 947 47.39 -25.64 69.01
N ALA A 948 47.00 -26.57 68.12
CA ALA A 948 47.92 -27.54 67.55
C ALA A 948 48.67 -26.94 66.35
N SER A 949 49.98 -27.17 66.30
CA SER A 949 50.83 -26.65 65.22
C SER A 949 50.85 -27.60 64.03
N HIS A 950 50.56 -27.06 62.85
CA HIS A 950 50.58 -27.73 61.56
C HIS A 950 51.63 -27.08 60.65
N THR A 951 52.23 -27.83 59.74
CA THR A 951 53.19 -27.31 58.76
C THR A 951 52.90 -27.93 57.42
N GLY A 952 52.83 -27.10 56.38
CA GLY A 952 52.69 -27.54 55.00
C GLY A 952 52.53 -26.35 54.05
N THR A 953 52.35 -26.68 52.77
CA THR A 953 52.18 -25.70 51.71
C THR A 953 50.84 -24.98 51.83
N VAL A 954 50.88 -23.68 52.09
CA VAL A 954 49.73 -22.79 52.14
C VAL A 954 49.57 -22.11 50.78
N TRP A 955 48.36 -22.17 50.23
CA TRP A 955 47.98 -21.53 48.98
C TRP A 955 47.09 -20.34 49.27
N THR A 956 47.39 -19.19 48.67
CA THR A 956 46.48 -18.03 48.63
C THR A 956 46.05 -17.81 47.18
N VAL A 957 44.75 -17.93 46.94
CA VAL A 957 44.13 -17.81 45.63
C VAL A 957 43.30 -16.53 45.60
N THR A 958 43.63 -15.65 44.66
CA THR A 958 42.89 -14.41 44.41
C THR A 958 42.27 -14.48 43.03
N VAL A 959 40.95 -14.34 42.94
CA VAL A 959 40.22 -14.12 41.69
C VAL A 959 39.69 -12.71 41.70
N THR A 960 40.04 -11.95 40.67
CA THR A 960 39.57 -10.58 40.47
C THR A 960 38.67 -10.56 39.25
N ASP A 961 37.44 -10.07 39.41
CA ASP A 961 36.47 -9.87 38.35
C ASP A 961 35.93 -8.43 38.38
N PRO A 962 36.40 -7.55 37.48
CA PRO A 962 35.97 -6.15 37.45
C PRO A 962 34.55 -5.96 36.88
N GLU A 963 33.94 -6.99 36.28
CA GLU A 963 32.62 -6.91 35.63
C GLU A 963 31.49 -7.34 36.57
N LEU A 964 31.69 -8.40 37.38
CA LEU A 964 30.60 -9.03 38.14
C LEU A 964 30.76 -8.96 39.68
N GLY A 965 31.98 -8.75 40.18
CA GLY A 965 32.30 -8.98 41.58
C GLY A 965 32.22 -10.47 41.97
N VAL A 966 33.09 -10.94 42.87
CA VAL A 966 33.19 -12.37 43.21
C VAL A 966 32.54 -12.64 44.57
N SER A 967 31.38 -13.29 44.57
CA SER A 967 30.63 -13.61 45.81
C SER A 967 30.90 -15.03 46.33
N SER A 968 30.78 -16.06 45.48
CA SER A 968 31.04 -17.47 45.81
C SER A 968 31.55 -18.24 44.58
N ARG A 969 32.55 -19.10 44.77
CA ARG A 969 33.20 -19.93 43.72
C ARG A 969 33.59 -21.30 44.26
N THR A 970 33.78 -22.28 43.38
CA THR A 970 34.33 -23.60 43.75
C THR A 970 35.80 -23.66 43.34
N LEU A 971 36.71 -23.88 44.28
CA LEU A 971 38.13 -24.03 44.00
C LEU A 971 38.50 -25.51 43.85
N HIS A 972 39.21 -25.85 42.77
CA HIS A 972 39.69 -27.19 42.49
C HIS A 972 41.21 -27.19 42.67
N TYR A 973 41.70 -27.93 43.66
CA TYR A 973 43.13 -28.07 43.93
C TYR A 973 43.62 -29.47 43.55
N ARG A 974 44.65 -29.55 42.71
CA ARG A 974 45.20 -30.83 42.28
C ARG A 974 46.00 -31.51 43.40
N LEU A 975 45.63 -32.75 43.73
CA LEU A 975 46.29 -33.50 44.80
C LEU A 975 47.69 -34.00 44.38
N PRO A 976 48.70 -33.97 45.28
CA PRO A 976 50.07 -34.42 44.96
C PRO A 976 50.23 -35.94 44.81
N GLU A 977 49.42 -36.74 45.51
CA GLU A 977 49.47 -38.22 45.50
C GLU A 977 48.06 -38.84 45.58
N ASP A 978 47.82 -39.90 44.79
CA ASP A 978 46.55 -40.64 44.77
C ASP A 978 46.44 -41.62 45.96
N GLY A 979 45.31 -41.62 46.65
CA GLY A 979 44.95 -42.65 47.65
C GLY A 979 45.22 -42.33 49.13
N SER A 980 45.78 -41.16 49.44
CA SER A 980 45.90 -40.65 50.82
C SER A 980 44.58 -40.03 51.30
N ARG A 981 44.23 -40.18 52.59
CA ARG A 981 43.12 -39.40 53.19
C ARG A 981 43.62 -37.99 53.46
N TRP A 982 43.01 -36.99 52.84
CA TRP A 982 43.40 -35.58 52.98
C TRP A 982 42.54 -34.83 54.01
N GLN A 983 43.08 -33.76 54.57
CA GLN A 983 42.37 -32.77 55.39
C GLN A 983 42.55 -31.41 54.75
N LEU A 984 41.45 -30.72 54.48
CA LEU A 984 41.45 -29.34 53.99
C LEU A 984 41.32 -28.39 55.18
N TRP A 985 42.20 -27.40 55.23
CA TRP A 985 42.16 -26.29 56.16
C TRP A 985 42.04 -24.98 55.40
N VAL A 986 41.08 -24.15 55.76
CA VAL A 986 40.86 -22.83 55.15
C VAL A 986 40.96 -21.77 56.25
N ARG A 987 41.60 -20.65 55.93
CA ARG A 987 41.82 -19.54 56.85
C ARG A 987 40.64 -18.57 56.80
N GLY A 988 39.82 -18.58 57.83
CA GLY A 988 38.73 -17.62 58.04
C GLY A 988 39.13 -16.47 58.97
N ALA A 989 38.16 -15.61 59.30
CA ALA A 989 38.37 -14.46 60.19
C ALA A 989 38.85 -14.85 61.61
N ASP A 990 38.42 -16.03 62.10
CA ASP A 990 38.76 -16.56 63.42
C ASP A 990 39.98 -17.50 63.43
N GLY A 991 40.72 -17.59 62.30
CA GLY A 991 41.89 -18.45 62.14
C GLY A 991 41.65 -19.68 61.24
N TRP A 992 42.52 -20.68 61.34
CA TRP A 992 42.50 -21.88 60.51
C TRP A 992 41.44 -22.88 60.97
N GLN A 993 40.52 -23.23 60.07
CA GLN A 993 39.42 -24.16 60.34
C GLN A 993 39.40 -25.30 59.31
N LYS A 994 38.96 -26.49 59.74
CA LYS A 994 38.74 -27.61 58.83
C LYS A 994 37.47 -27.37 58.03
N GLN A 995 37.56 -27.63 56.73
CA GLN A 995 36.41 -27.55 55.84
C GLN A 995 36.20 -28.90 55.14
N ASP A 996 34.93 -29.24 54.90
CA ASP A 996 34.58 -30.40 54.10
C ASP A 996 34.91 -30.16 52.62
N PHE A 997 35.25 -31.22 51.92
CA PHE A 997 35.60 -31.18 50.50
C PHE A 997 35.11 -32.43 49.78
N THR A 998 34.99 -32.34 48.46
CA THR A 998 34.73 -33.48 47.58
C THR A 998 35.98 -33.77 46.73
N ILE A 999 36.14 -35.02 46.29
CA ILE A 999 37.21 -35.41 45.38
C ILE A 999 36.57 -35.74 44.04
N ASP A 1000 37.05 -35.10 42.97
CA ASP A 1000 36.68 -35.41 41.59
C ASP A 1000 37.96 -35.64 40.77
N GLY A 1001 38.18 -36.90 40.37
CA GLY A 1001 39.42 -37.35 39.75
C GLY A 1001 40.65 -37.04 40.62
N SER A 1002 41.59 -36.27 40.07
CA SER A 1002 42.82 -35.82 40.75
C SER A 1002 42.68 -34.48 41.50
N TYR A 1003 41.47 -33.91 41.57
CA TYR A 1003 41.22 -32.62 42.21
C TYR A 1003 40.40 -32.74 43.50
N LEU A 1004 40.74 -31.90 44.46
CA LEU A 1004 39.99 -31.62 45.68
C LEU A 1004 39.19 -30.35 45.48
N LEU A 1005 37.86 -30.43 45.65
CA LEU A 1005 36.91 -29.36 45.39
C LEU A 1005 36.31 -28.85 46.70
N PHE A 1006 36.27 -27.53 46.87
CA PHE A 1006 35.60 -26.89 48.00
C PHE A 1006 35.08 -25.49 47.63
N THR A 1007 34.04 -25.04 48.33
CA THR A 1007 33.46 -23.71 48.13
C THR A 1007 34.29 -22.66 48.86
N ALA A 1008 34.58 -21.58 48.15
CA ALA A 1008 35.33 -20.44 48.63
C ALA A 1008 34.52 -19.15 48.40
N ASP A 1009 34.38 -18.35 49.45
CA ASP A 1009 33.64 -17.09 49.41
C ASP A 1009 34.59 -15.89 49.29
N GLY A 1010 34.21 -14.90 48.49
CA GLY A 1010 34.97 -13.67 48.26
C GLY A 1010 36.11 -13.77 47.24
N GLU A 1011 36.85 -12.66 47.09
CA GLU A 1011 37.90 -12.52 46.08
C GLU A 1011 39.19 -13.27 46.42
N GLU A 1012 39.55 -13.37 47.70
CA GLU A 1012 40.79 -13.99 48.18
C GLU A 1012 40.49 -15.15 49.13
N THR A 1013 41.17 -16.28 48.95
CA THR A 1013 41.00 -17.47 49.79
C THR A 1013 42.35 -18.12 50.07
N THR A 1014 42.67 -18.30 51.36
CA THR A 1014 43.90 -18.97 51.80
C THR A 1014 43.58 -20.34 52.39
N PHE A 1015 44.21 -21.39 51.86
CA PHE A 1015 43.98 -22.77 52.28
C PHE A 1015 45.25 -23.62 52.32
N CYS A 1016 45.19 -24.78 52.98
CA CYS A 1016 46.27 -25.74 53.09
C CYS A 1016 45.69 -27.17 53.10
N VAL A 1017 46.33 -28.09 52.39
CA VAL A 1017 45.89 -29.50 52.30
C VAL A 1017 46.96 -30.40 52.93
N LEU A 1018 46.59 -31.18 53.94
CA LEU A 1018 47.51 -32.03 54.71
C LEU A 1018 47.06 -33.50 54.71
N PRO A 1019 47.99 -34.47 54.74
CA PRO A 1019 47.63 -35.88 54.89
C PRO A 1019 47.07 -36.15 56.30
N GLY A 1020 45.90 -36.79 56.37
CA GLY A 1020 45.22 -37.14 57.60
C GLY A 1020 45.79 -38.39 58.26
N THR A 1021 45.98 -38.36 59.58
CA THR A 1021 46.40 -39.52 60.39
C THR A 1021 45.20 -40.21 61.08
N PHE A 1022 45.26 -41.54 61.19
CA PHE A 1022 44.26 -42.36 61.88
C PHE A 1022 44.33 -42.14 63.40
N PRO A 1023 43.22 -41.85 64.11
CA PRO A 1023 43.21 -41.95 65.56
C PRO A 1023 43.09 -43.43 65.93
N VAL A 1024 44.22 -44.12 66.12
CA VAL A 1024 44.23 -45.54 66.54
C VAL A 1024 43.70 -45.72 67.97
N LEU A 1025 43.75 -44.67 68.79
CA LEU A 1025 43.35 -44.70 70.21
C LEU A 1025 41.87 -45.10 70.45
N PRO A 1026 40.85 -44.52 69.79
CA PRO A 1026 39.45 -44.93 69.97
C PRO A 1026 39.16 -46.35 69.43
N VAL A 1027 39.85 -46.82 68.39
CA VAL A 1027 39.68 -48.19 67.86
C VAL A 1027 40.28 -49.23 68.81
N VAL A 1028 41.42 -48.91 69.46
CA VAL A 1028 42.03 -49.75 70.51
C VAL A 1028 41.19 -49.74 71.79
N ILE A 1029 40.59 -48.60 72.16
CA ILE A 1029 39.66 -48.52 73.32
C ILE A 1029 38.38 -49.31 73.05
N ALA A 1030 37.82 -49.26 71.83
CA ALA A 1030 36.66 -50.07 71.45
C ALA A 1030 36.98 -51.57 71.41
N ALA A 1031 38.15 -51.97 70.91
CA ALA A 1031 38.63 -53.36 70.94
C ALA A 1031 38.91 -53.85 72.38
N GLY A 1032 39.45 -52.98 73.24
CA GLY A 1032 39.67 -53.25 74.66
C GLY A 1032 38.36 -53.42 75.44
N ALA A 1033 37.36 -52.58 75.18
CA ALA A 1033 36.03 -52.69 75.77
C ALA A 1033 35.33 -54.00 75.34
N ALA A 1034 35.44 -54.39 74.07
CA ALA A 1034 34.92 -55.66 73.57
C ALA A 1034 35.56 -56.87 74.26
N LEU A 1035 36.88 -56.84 74.51
CA LEU A 1035 37.62 -57.88 75.24
C LEU A 1035 37.18 -58.02 76.72
N VAL A 1036 36.88 -56.91 77.40
CA VAL A 1036 36.37 -56.93 78.78
C VAL A 1036 34.97 -57.52 78.85
N VAL A 1037 34.09 -57.21 77.89
CA VAL A 1037 32.75 -57.81 77.78
C VAL A 1037 32.85 -59.32 77.51
N LEU A 1038 33.79 -59.74 76.65
CA LEU A 1038 34.04 -61.15 76.34
C LEU A 1038 34.57 -61.93 77.56
N ALA A 1039 35.48 -61.33 78.33
CA ALA A 1039 36.00 -61.90 79.58
C ALA A 1039 34.92 -62.01 80.66
N ALA A 1040 34.05 -61.00 80.80
CA ALA A 1040 32.90 -61.03 81.71
C ALA A 1040 31.89 -62.12 81.30
N GLY A 1041 31.64 -62.29 79.99
CA GLY A 1041 30.82 -63.37 79.44
C GLY A 1041 31.38 -64.77 79.75
N ILE A 1042 32.70 -64.96 79.61
CA ILE A 1042 33.38 -66.23 79.93
C ILE A 1042 33.36 -66.52 81.44
N LEU A 1043 33.51 -65.51 82.30
CA LEU A 1043 33.40 -65.62 83.75
C LEU A 1043 31.97 -65.95 84.21
N LEU A 1044 30.95 -65.36 83.58
CA LEU A 1044 29.54 -65.68 83.81
C LEU A 1044 29.19 -67.10 83.34
N LEU A 1045 29.74 -67.55 82.20
CA LEU A 1045 29.62 -68.94 81.72
C LEU A 1045 30.33 -69.93 82.66
N ARG A 1046 31.51 -69.60 83.21
CA ARG A 1046 32.20 -70.42 84.22
C ARG A 1046 31.45 -70.46 85.57
N ARG A 1047 30.81 -69.36 85.99
CA ARG A 1047 29.94 -69.34 87.19
C ARG A 1047 28.64 -70.10 86.99
N ARG A 1048 28.05 -70.10 85.78
CA ARG A 1048 26.89 -70.95 85.45
C ARG A 1048 27.25 -72.44 85.40
N ARG A 1049 28.40 -72.81 84.81
CA ARG A 1049 28.86 -74.21 84.79
C ARG A 1049 29.22 -74.77 86.18
N ARG A 1050 29.67 -73.93 87.13
CA ARG A 1050 29.86 -74.35 88.54
C ARG A 1050 28.58 -74.44 89.38
N ARG A 1051 27.45 -73.91 88.91
CA ARG A 1051 26.12 -74.10 89.55
C ARG A 1051 25.28 -75.21 88.91
N ALA A 1052 25.77 -75.82 87.82
CA ALA A 1052 25.16 -76.99 87.16
C ALA A 1052 25.89 -78.30 87.49
N ALA A 1053 26.64 -78.34 88.60
CA ALA A 1053 27.25 -79.54 89.16
C ALA A 1053 27.18 -79.48 90.70
N HIS A 1054 25.95 -79.58 91.21
CA HIS A 1054 25.67 -80.69 92.10
C HIS A 1054 25.12 -81.82 91.25
#